data_AF-A0A3M1A7R7-F1
#
_entry.id   AF-A0A3M1A7R7-F1
#
_cell.length_a   1.000
_cell.length_b   1.000
_cell.length_c   1.000
_cell.angle_alpha   90.00
_cell.angle_beta   90.00
_cell.angle_gamma   90.00
#
_symmetry.space_group_name_H-M   'P 1'
#
loop_
_entity.id
_entity.type
_entity.pdbx_description
1 polymer ?
#
loop_
_entity_poly.entity_id
_entity_poly.type
_entity_poly.pdbx_seq_one_letter_code
_entity_poly.pdbx_strand_id
1 'polypeptide(L)'
;MRFLCKQAFAWLFAVALFWGLSGSGSAAPLAQKQATAKYDTSLYRAMKWRNIGPFRGGRVTAVAGVPSQPLVHYMGATGGGVWKTEDGGLTWKNISDGWFKTGSVGAIAVAESDPNVIYVGMGERSVRGNFSHGDGVYKSVDGGKTWKHIGLSDIRQTGKIIVHPRNPDLVYVAALGHVFGPSEQRGVFRSKDGGRHWEKVLFVDNKTGAVDLAMDPNNPRVLYAGFWQVSRTPWGLYSGGPGSGLYKTTDGGDTWKKLTKGLPEGVKGKIGVTVSPAKRDRVWAIIEAKDGGVFRSDDGGESWRRVNSERKLRQRAWYYTHIYADPLEPETVYVLNVQFHKSVDGGRTYKTIRTPHGDNHDLWIDPHNNKRMIEGNDGGAIVTYNGGETWTNEDNQPTAQFYHVITDNQFPYRVYGAQQDNSTVSIASRTTGFGIGRTDWYSVGGGESGYIAPNPADPNIVYAGSYDGLLTRYDHRTKELRNITVWPDNPMGWGAAKLKYRFQWTFPIIISPHDPNVLYVAGNVVFKSTNEGQSWKAISQDLTTNDKSKQGPSGGPITHDNTSVEYYCTVFSLVESPHEKGVLWAGSDDGLVHITRDGGQHWTNVTPKSMPKWALINNIEVSPHDPATAFLAVTRYKLDDFKPYIYKTTDYGKTWK
;
A
#
# COMPACT_ATOMS: atom_id res chain seq x y z
N MET A 1 -5.05 -65.92 65.44
CA MET A 1 -5.94 -65.41 66.52
C MET A 1 -7.01 -64.56 65.83
N ARG A 2 -8.18 -65.11 65.46
CA ARG A 2 -9.41 -65.27 66.27
C ARG A 2 -9.96 -63.96 66.85
N PHE A 3 -11.05 -63.48 66.23
CA PHE A 3 -12.35 -63.01 66.78
C PHE A 3 -12.91 -61.70 66.21
N LEU A 4 -14.12 -61.85 65.65
CA LEU A 4 -15.17 -60.86 65.45
C LEU A 4 -15.64 -60.25 66.78
N CYS A 5 -16.19 -59.03 66.77
CA CYS A 5 -17.59 -58.79 67.19
C CYS A 5 -18.10 -57.37 66.86
N LYS A 6 -19.42 -57.30 66.68
CA LYS A 6 -20.28 -56.14 66.37
C LYS A 6 -20.60 -55.31 67.62
N GLN A 7 -21.02 -54.04 67.44
CA GLN A 7 -22.32 -53.53 67.95
C GLN A 7 -22.62 -52.10 67.44
N ALA A 8 -23.92 -51.85 67.23
CA ALA A 8 -24.57 -50.64 66.71
C ALA A 8 -25.27 -49.86 67.84
N PHE A 9 -25.64 -48.59 67.62
CA PHE A 9 -26.73 -47.76 68.23
C PHE A 9 -26.37 -46.27 67.96
N ALA A 10 -27.23 -45.27 67.77
CA ALA A 10 -28.57 -45.06 67.24
C ALA A 10 -28.71 -43.53 66.99
N TRP A 11 -29.75 -43.15 66.26
CA TRP A 11 -30.10 -41.81 65.78
C TRP A 11 -30.51 -40.79 66.87
N LEU A 12 -30.40 -39.50 66.55
CA LEU A 12 -31.35 -38.48 67.01
C LEU A 12 -31.48 -37.32 66.00
N PHE A 13 -32.69 -37.20 65.44
CA PHE A 13 -33.21 -36.06 64.70
C PHE A 13 -33.50 -34.90 65.66
N ALA A 14 -33.27 -33.66 65.22
CA ALA A 14 -33.95 -32.50 65.77
C ALA A 14 -34.56 -31.69 64.61
N VAL A 15 -35.89 -31.68 64.58
CA VAL A 15 -36.73 -30.79 63.77
C VAL A 15 -37.01 -29.55 64.62
N ALA A 16 -36.78 -28.36 64.06
CA ALA A 16 -37.41 -27.13 64.53
C ALA A 16 -37.81 -26.29 63.32
N LEU A 17 -39.12 -26.22 63.07
CA LEU A 17 -39.76 -25.24 62.20
C LEU A 17 -39.67 -23.85 62.84
N PHE A 18 -39.35 -22.82 62.06
CA PHE A 18 -39.98 -21.51 62.22
C PHE A 18 -40.25 -20.85 60.86
N TRP A 19 -41.41 -20.22 60.80
CA TRP A 19 -42.13 -19.69 59.65
C TRP A 19 -41.46 -18.51 58.94
N GLY A 20 -41.64 -18.48 57.62
CA GLY A 20 -42.22 -17.36 56.86
C GLY A 20 -41.65 -15.97 57.04
N LEU A 21 -40.84 -15.54 56.06
CA LEU A 21 -40.95 -14.23 55.41
C LEU A 21 -40.45 -14.37 53.97
N SER A 22 -41.40 -14.43 53.04
CA SER A 22 -41.17 -14.38 51.60
C SER A 22 -40.71 -12.97 51.20
N GLY A 23 -39.39 -12.76 51.24
CA GLY A 23 -38.73 -11.64 50.56
C GLY A 23 -38.17 -12.13 49.23
N SER A 24 -38.82 -11.77 48.13
CA SER A 24 -38.31 -11.92 46.76
C SER A 24 -37.15 -10.95 46.52
N GLY A 25 -36.01 -11.22 47.17
CA GLY A 25 -34.73 -10.58 46.86
C GLY A 25 -34.05 -11.36 45.74
N SER A 26 -34.19 -10.90 44.50
CA SER A 26 -33.36 -11.36 43.38
C SER A 26 -31.90 -11.05 43.71
N ALA A 27 -31.15 -12.04 44.17
CA ALA A 27 -29.71 -11.93 44.34
C ALA A 27 -29.07 -11.87 42.95
N ALA A 28 -28.86 -10.64 42.46
CA ALA A 28 -28.06 -10.40 41.27
C ALA A 28 -26.68 -11.05 41.47
N PRO A 29 -26.16 -11.82 40.51
CA PRO A 29 -24.82 -12.37 40.62
C PRO A 29 -23.84 -11.21 40.72
N LEU A 30 -23.07 -11.17 41.82
CA LEU A 30 -21.96 -10.24 42.02
C LEU A 30 -20.97 -10.45 40.87
N ALA A 31 -21.02 -9.56 39.88
CA ALA A 31 -20.02 -9.48 38.83
C ALA A 31 -18.67 -9.22 39.52
N GLN A 32 -17.86 -10.26 39.65
CA GLN A 32 -16.50 -10.17 40.15
C GLN A 32 -15.74 -9.28 39.17
N LYS A 33 -15.51 -8.01 39.53
CA LYS A 33 -14.62 -7.12 38.78
C LYS A 33 -13.26 -7.81 38.72
N GLN A 34 -12.98 -8.46 37.60
CA GLN A 34 -11.67 -9.04 37.31
C GLN A 34 -10.68 -7.87 37.41
N ALA A 35 -9.86 -7.89 38.45
CA ALA A 35 -8.84 -6.87 38.64
C ALA A 35 -7.97 -6.88 37.38
N THR A 36 -7.93 -5.76 36.65
CA THR A 36 -7.03 -5.61 35.52
C THR A 36 -5.62 -5.76 36.07
N ALA A 37 -4.97 -6.88 35.72
CA ALA A 37 -3.58 -7.12 36.07
C ALA A 37 -2.76 -5.91 35.61
N LYS A 38 -2.17 -5.19 36.58
CA LYS A 38 -1.22 -4.11 36.29
C LYS A 38 0.11 -4.77 35.97
N TYR A 39 0.41 -4.90 34.69
CA TYR A 39 1.71 -5.36 34.23
C TYR A 39 2.73 -4.22 34.32
N ASP A 40 3.92 -4.51 34.82
CA ASP A 40 5.03 -3.55 34.75
C ASP A 40 5.52 -3.44 33.30
N THR A 41 5.15 -2.35 32.64
CA THR A 41 5.53 -2.10 31.25
C THR A 41 7.03 -1.82 31.08
N SER A 42 7.78 -1.62 32.18
CA SER A 42 9.24 -1.51 32.14
C SER A 42 9.90 -2.77 31.56
N LEU A 43 9.29 -3.95 31.76
CA LEU A 43 9.76 -5.23 31.23
C LEU A 43 9.77 -5.27 29.70
N TYR A 44 8.88 -4.52 29.05
CA TYR A 44 8.84 -4.44 27.58
C TYR A 44 10.02 -3.68 26.99
N ARG A 45 10.74 -2.88 27.78
CA ARG A 45 11.93 -2.12 27.32
C ARG A 45 13.10 -3.03 26.95
N ALA A 46 13.11 -4.28 27.42
CA ALA A 46 14.11 -5.27 27.04
C ALA A 46 13.88 -5.86 25.64
N MET A 47 12.66 -5.74 25.09
CA MET A 47 12.35 -6.23 23.75
C MET A 47 12.95 -5.31 22.69
N LYS A 48 13.58 -5.91 21.67
CA LYS A 48 14.17 -5.19 20.54
C LYS A 48 13.58 -5.71 19.24
N TRP A 49 13.27 -4.78 18.33
CA TRP A 49 12.93 -5.13 16.96
C TRP A 49 14.15 -5.78 16.28
N ARG A 50 13.91 -6.86 15.55
CA ARG A 50 14.91 -7.55 14.74
C ARG A 50 14.35 -7.73 13.35
N ASN A 51 15.06 -7.22 12.37
CA ASN A 51 14.76 -7.49 10.96
C ASN A 51 15.07 -8.96 10.66
N ILE A 52 14.10 -9.68 10.12
CA ILE A 52 14.25 -11.08 9.70
C ILE A 52 14.27 -11.24 8.18
N GLY A 53 14.11 -10.16 7.42
CA GLY A 53 13.95 -10.16 5.97
C GLY A 53 12.50 -10.35 5.51
N PRO A 54 12.28 -10.73 4.23
CA PRO A 54 13.31 -11.01 3.23
C PRO A 54 14.08 -9.75 2.86
N PHE A 55 15.32 -9.92 2.42
CA PHE A 55 16.15 -8.82 1.90
C PHE A 55 15.86 -8.57 0.42
N ARG A 56 14.59 -8.65 0.03
CA ARG A 56 14.10 -8.45 -1.34
C ARG A 56 13.35 -7.13 -1.40
N GLY A 57 13.74 -6.27 -2.34
CA GLY A 57 13.15 -4.94 -2.45
C GLY A 57 11.65 -4.97 -2.71
N GLY A 58 10.97 -3.93 -2.26
CA GLY A 58 9.59 -3.60 -2.62
C GLY A 58 9.54 -2.23 -3.30
N ARG A 59 8.32 -1.74 -3.57
CA ARG A 59 8.11 -0.57 -4.43
C ARG A 59 8.82 0.69 -3.96
N VAL A 60 9.64 1.23 -4.87
CA VAL A 60 10.36 2.51 -4.76
C VAL A 60 9.78 3.49 -5.77
N THR A 61 9.33 4.65 -5.30
CA THR A 61 8.71 5.70 -6.16
C THR A 61 9.49 6.99 -6.20
N ALA A 62 10.62 7.07 -5.50
CA ALA A 62 11.47 8.24 -5.45
C ALA A 62 12.93 7.82 -5.38
N VAL A 63 13.77 8.38 -6.24
CA VAL A 63 15.21 8.15 -6.23
C VAL A 63 15.97 9.46 -6.44
N ALA A 64 17.17 9.53 -5.88
CA ALA A 64 18.08 10.65 -6.11
C ALA A 64 19.54 10.17 -6.08
N GLY A 65 20.38 10.77 -6.92
CA GLY A 65 21.83 10.62 -6.84
C GLY A 65 22.50 11.93 -6.45
N VAL A 66 23.80 11.86 -6.20
CA VAL A 66 24.63 13.02 -5.89
C VAL A 66 25.71 13.17 -6.97
N PRO A 67 25.71 14.25 -7.79
CA PRO A 67 26.68 14.42 -8.87
C PRO A 67 28.14 14.34 -8.38
N SER A 68 28.44 15.00 -7.26
CA SER A 68 29.78 15.08 -6.65
C SER A 68 30.20 13.84 -5.86
N GLN A 69 29.31 12.88 -5.61
CA GLN A 69 29.59 11.67 -4.83
C GLN A 69 29.11 10.44 -5.63
N PRO A 70 29.93 9.90 -6.54
CA PRO A 70 29.47 8.94 -7.56
C PRO A 70 28.83 7.66 -7.05
N LEU A 71 29.12 7.24 -5.82
CA LEU A 71 28.59 6.02 -5.23
C LEU A 71 27.38 6.28 -4.31
N VAL A 72 27.02 7.54 -4.07
CA VAL A 72 25.95 7.92 -3.14
C VAL A 72 24.63 8.09 -3.88
N HIS A 73 23.66 7.28 -3.48
CA HIS A 73 22.29 7.36 -3.97
C HIS A 73 21.29 7.16 -2.83
N TYR A 74 20.07 7.62 -3.06
CA TYR A 74 18.95 7.55 -2.14
C TYR A 74 17.76 6.91 -2.82
N MET A 75 17.01 6.11 -2.06
CA MET A 75 15.72 5.59 -2.48
C MET A 75 14.66 5.89 -1.43
N GLY A 76 13.44 6.16 -1.90
CA GLY A 76 12.25 6.34 -1.10
C GLY A 76 11.27 5.21 -1.36
N ALA A 77 11.09 4.35 -0.36
CA ALA A 77 10.13 3.25 -0.42
C ALA A 77 8.71 3.76 -0.12
N THR A 78 7.70 3.05 -0.63
CA THR A 78 6.28 3.42 -0.44
C THR A 78 5.68 2.98 0.90
N GLY A 79 6.41 2.18 1.67
CA GLY A 79 6.09 1.80 3.06
C GLY A 79 7.30 1.58 3.97
N GLY A 80 8.49 2.04 3.58
CA GLY A 80 9.76 1.73 4.25
C GLY A 80 10.68 2.92 4.49
N GLY A 81 10.22 4.15 4.25
CA GLY A 81 11.01 5.36 4.48
C GLY A 81 12.14 5.57 3.46
N VAL A 82 13.21 6.25 3.89
CA VAL A 82 14.33 6.63 3.04
C VAL A 82 15.56 5.79 3.36
N TRP A 83 16.21 5.31 2.30
CA TRP A 83 17.41 4.51 2.38
C TRP A 83 18.54 5.16 1.58
N LYS A 84 19.77 4.97 2.05
CA LYS A 84 20.99 5.49 1.45
C LYS A 84 21.94 4.34 1.13
N THR A 85 22.57 4.41 -0.04
CA THR A 85 23.76 3.65 -0.38
C THR A 85 24.96 4.59 -0.50
N GLU A 86 26.14 4.10 -0.14
CA GLU A 86 27.42 4.81 -0.29
C GLU A 86 28.45 3.98 -1.08
N ASP A 87 28.04 2.83 -1.59
CA ASP A 87 28.85 1.86 -2.33
C ASP A 87 28.25 1.53 -3.70
N GLY A 88 27.39 2.43 -4.22
CA GLY A 88 26.85 2.32 -5.57
C GLY A 88 25.71 1.32 -5.73
N GLY A 89 24.95 1.05 -4.66
CA GLY A 89 23.77 0.18 -4.68
C GLY A 89 24.01 -1.25 -4.19
N LEU A 90 25.20 -1.55 -3.65
CA LEU A 90 25.53 -2.87 -3.11
C LEU A 90 24.95 -3.07 -1.71
N THR A 91 24.95 -2.02 -0.88
CA THR A 91 24.30 -2.01 0.43
C THR A 91 23.44 -0.77 0.63
N TRP A 92 22.33 -0.95 1.35
CA TRP A 92 21.36 0.10 1.66
C TRP A 92 21.13 0.20 3.17
N LYS A 93 21.15 1.43 3.69
CA LYS A 93 20.89 1.72 5.11
C LYS A 93 19.67 2.63 5.23
N ASN A 94 18.73 2.27 6.09
CA ASN A 94 17.64 3.16 6.45
C ASN A 94 18.21 4.38 7.18
N ILE A 95 17.77 5.57 6.78
CA ILE A 95 18.19 6.85 7.37
C ILE A 95 17.02 7.69 7.87
N SER A 96 15.80 7.14 7.90
CA SER A 96 14.56 7.85 8.29
C SER A 96 13.93 7.36 9.58
N ASP A 97 14.22 6.13 10.01
CA ASP A 97 13.62 5.53 11.20
C ASP A 97 13.99 6.33 12.45
N GLY A 98 13.01 6.50 13.34
CA GLY A 98 13.13 7.36 14.51
C GLY A 98 12.90 8.85 14.25
N TRP A 99 12.86 9.29 12.98
CA TRP A 99 12.61 10.68 12.61
C TRP A 99 11.26 10.90 11.93
N PHE A 100 10.88 10.02 10.99
CA PHE A 100 9.67 10.17 10.18
C PHE A 100 8.46 9.54 10.88
N LYS A 101 7.27 10.14 10.69
CA LYS A 101 6.01 9.61 11.25
C LYS A 101 5.25 8.71 10.28
N THR A 102 5.58 8.76 8.99
CA THR A 102 4.99 7.94 7.94
C THR A 102 6.07 7.25 7.12
N GLY A 103 5.73 6.13 6.48
CA GLY A 103 6.69 5.29 5.72
C GLY A 103 6.65 5.47 4.20
N SER A 104 5.67 6.22 3.66
CA SER A 104 5.49 6.39 2.22
C SER A 104 6.23 7.63 1.72
N VAL A 105 7.16 7.46 0.79
CA VAL A 105 7.96 8.55 0.21
C VAL A 105 7.49 8.86 -1.21
N GLY A 106 7.09 10.10 -1.46
CA GLY A 106 6.64 10.55 -2.78
C GLY A 106 7.72 11.24 -3.62
N ALA A 107 8.70 11.88 -2.98
CA ALA A 107 9.78 12.56 -3.67
C ALA A 107 11.03 12.71 -2.78
N ILE A 108 12.20 12.63 -3.38
CA ILE A 108 13.50 12.95 -2.77
C ILE A 108 14.20 13.95 -3.69
N ALA A 109 14.74 15.02 -3.12
CA ALA A 109 15.59 15.96 -3.84
C ALA A 109 16.82 16.30 -3.01
N VAL A 110 18.00 16.11 -3.59
CA VAL A 110 19.28 16.54 -3.02
C VAL A 110 19.68 17.84 -3.69
N ALA A 111 20.11 18.84 -2.92
CA ALA A 111 20.55 20.10 -3.49
C ALA A 111 21.90 19.93 -4.21
N GLU A 112 21.98 20.29 -5.50
CA GLU A 112 23.23 20.20 -6.27
C GLU A 112 24.33 21.11 -5.72
N SER A 113 23.94 22.26 -5.17
CA SER A 113 24.87 23.25 -4.57
C SER A 113 25.39 22.87 -3.19
N ASP A 114 24.69 21.99 -2.47
CA ASP A 114 25.13 21.45 -1.17
C ASP A 114 24.50 20.07 -0.93
N PRO A 115 25.24 18.98 -1.23
CA PRO A 115 24.74 17.62 -1.07
C PRO A 115 24.35 17.21 0.37
N ASN A 116 24.66 18.01 1.39
CA ASN A 116 24.17 17.77 2.74
C ASN A 116 22.69 18.13 2.89
N VAL A 117 22.18 19.01 2.03
CA VAL A 117 20.79 19.45 2.05
C VAL A 117 19.91 18.50 1.24
N ILE A 118 19.02 17.80 1.93
CA ILE A 118 18.09 16.84 1.34
C ILE A 118 16.68 17.23 1.75
N TYR A 119 15.76 17.24 0.78
CA TYR A 119 14.33 17.40 1.00
C TYR A 119 13.61 16.10 0.65
N VAL A 120 12.69 15.68 1.52
CA VAL A 120 11.89 14.48 1.32
C VAL A 120 10.42 14.81 1.50
N GLY A 121 9.64 14.56 0.46
CA GLY A 121 8.19 14.72 0.49
C GLY A 121 7.52 13.39 0.73
N MET A 122 6.67 13.33 1.75
CA MET A 122 5.97 12.12 2.13
C MET A 122 4.68 11.94 1.31
N GLY A 123 4.28 10.68 1.16
CA GLY A 123 3.09 10.21 0.46
C GLY A 123 3.29 10.05 -1.03
N GLU A 124 3.23 8.81 -1.51
CA GLU A 124 3.44 8.48 -2.91
C GLU A 124 2.39 9.08 -3.87
N ARG A 125 2.84 9.43 -5.08
CA ARG A 125 1.99 9.95 -6.17
C ARG A 125 1.42 8.87 -7.09
N SER A 126 1.86 7.61 -6.91
CA SER A 126 1.38 6.43 -7.64
C SER A 126 0.12 5.89 -6.95
N VAL A 127 -0.98 6.61 -7.08
CA VAL A 127 -2.21 6.48 -6.27
C VAL A 127 -3.01 5.20 -6.55
N ARG A 128 -2.47 4.02 -6.21
CA ARG A 128 -3.15 2.71 -6.30
C ARG A 128 -4.25 2.58 -5.23
N GLY A 129 -5.01 1.49 -5.19
CA GLY A 129 -6.06 1.32 -4.15
C GLY A 129 -5.53 1.05 -2.74
N ASN A 130 -4.29 0.56 -2.62
CA ASN A 130 -3.63 0.17 -1.38
C ASN A 130 -2.30 0.92 -1.23
N PHE A 131 -2.39 2.21 -0.93
CA PHE A 131 -1.23 3.09 -0.72
C PHE A 131 -1.43 3.91 0.55
N SER A 132 -0.34 4.46 1.06
CA SER A 132 -0.34 5.25 2.28
C SER A 132 -0.21 6.74 2.00
N HIS A 133 -0.81 7.56 2.86
CA HIS A 133 -0.60 9.00 2.83
C HIS A 133 0.73 9.36 3.50
N GLY A 134 1.24 10.53 3.14
CA GLY A 134 2.32 11.21 3.83
C GLY A 134 1.83 12.18 4.89
N ASP A 135 2.79 12.82 5.54
CA ASP A 135 2.60 13.81 6.59
C ASP A 135 3.40 15.11 6.34
N GLY A 136 3.72 15.43 5.08
CA GLY A 136 4.37 16.68 4.68
C GLY A 136 5.82 16.50 4.22
N VAL A 137 6.66 17.49 4.51
CA VAL A 137 8.05 17.52 4.02
C VAL A 137 9.06 17.50 5.16
N TYR A 138 10.12 16.72 4.99
CA TYR A 138 11.27 16.66 5.90
C TYR A 138 12.51 17.23 5.20
N LYS A 139 13.40 17.86 5.98
CA LYS A 139 14.70 18.38 5.54
C LYS A 139 15.83 17.80 6.38
N SER A 140 16.91 17.40 5.75
CA SER A 140 18.21 17.16 6.36
C SER A 140 19.20 18.22 5.89
N VAL A 141 20.19 18.54 6.73
CA VAL A 141 21.32 19.45 6.43
C VAL A 141 22.67 18.80 6.71
N ASP A 142 22.68 17.47 6.90
CA ASP A 142 23.87 16.69 7.27
C ASP A 142 23.96 15.37 6.48
N GLY A 143 23.37 15.34 5.28
CA GLY A 143 23.41 14.18 4.39
C GLY A 143 22.54 13.02 4.86
N GLY A 144 21.46 13.32 5.58
CA GLY A 144 20.45 12.36 6.03
C GLY A 144 20.73 11.74 7.40
N LYS A 145 21.66 12.27 8.19
CA LYS A 145 21.93 11.75 9.56
C LYS A 145 20.84 12.19 10.53
N THR A 146 20.36 13.43 10.39
CA THR A 146 19.25 13.98 11.15
C THR A 146 18.23 14.65 10.23
N TRP A 147 16.99 14.73 10.71
CA TRP A 147 15.87 15.27 9.94
C TRP A 147 15.00 16.21 10.75
N LYS A 148 14.44 17.19 10.08
CA LYS A 148 13.44 18.11 10.63
C LYS A 148 12.20 18.10 9.75
N HIS A 149 11.02 17.97 10.36
CA HIS A 149 9.75 18.23 9.70
C HIS A 149 9.59 19.74 9.45
N ILE A 150 9.35 20.13 8.20
CA ILE A 150 9.34 21.53 7.75
C ILE A 150 7.99 21.96 7.15
N GLY A 151 6.90 21.35 7.61
CA GLY A 151 5.53 21.78 7.26
C GLY A 151 4.89 21.00 6.11
N LEU A 152 3.85 21.60 5.53
CA LEU A 152 2.97 20.98 4.53
C LEU A 152 2.29 19.69 5.01
N SER A 153 1.99 19.58 6.31
CA SER A 153 1.50 18.33 6.92
C SER A 153 0.23 17.75 6.32
N ASP A 154 -0.56 18.58 5.64
CA ASP A 154 -1.87 18.21 5.10
C ASP A 154 -1.89 18.11 3.57
N ILE A 155 -0.73 18.13 2.89
CA ILE A 155 -0.69 17.89 1.43
C ILE A 155 -0.91 16.41 1.07
N ARG A 156 -0.63 15.49 2.01
CA ARG A 156 -0.80 14.03 1.93
C ARG A 156 -0.06 13.29 0.83
N GLN A 157 -0.05 13.74 -0.42
CA GLN A 157 0.64 13.13 -1.54
C GLN A 157 1.56 14.16 -2.20
N THR A 158 2.84 13.82 -2.26
CA THR A 158 3.87 14.67 -2.87
C THR A 158 4.23 14.14 -4.25
N GLY A 159 4.06 14.97 -5.28
CA GLY A 159 4.36 14.64 -6.67
C GLY A 159 5.84 14.77 -7.02
N LYS A 160 6.45 15.92 -6.71
CA LYS A 160 7.86 16.19 -7.03
C LYS A 160 8.40 17.26 -6.08
N ILE A 161 9.70 17.21 -5.80
CA ILE A 161 10.44 18.30 -5.17
C ILE A 161 11.55 18.72 -6.12
N ILE A 162 11.74 20.03 -6.29
CA ILE A 162 12.87 20.58 -7.04
C ILE A 162 13.55 21.63 -6.17
N VAL A 163 14.87 21.52 -6.05
CA VAL A 163 15.72 22.51 -5.39
C VAL A 163 16.42 23.34 -6.45
N HIS A 164 16.52 24.64 -6.24
CA HIS A 164 17.22 25.53 -7.16
C HIS A 164 18.72 25.14 -7.23
N PRO A 165 19.31 25.04 -8.43
CA PRO A 165 20.65 24.43 -8.62
C PRO A 165 21.76 25.15 -7.85
N ARG A 166 21.61 26.47 -7.65
CA ARG A 166 22.61 27.32 -6.96
C ARG A 166 22.16 27.86 -5.60
N ASN A 167 20.99 27.47 -5.11
CA ASN A 167 20.47 27.96 -3.83
C ASN A 167 19.67 26.84 -3.12
N PRO A 168 20.25 26.18 -2.10
CA PRO A 168 19.58 25.07 -1.43
C PRO A 168 18.34 25.49 -0.61
N ASP A 169 18.12 26.79 -0.36
CA ASP A 169 16.97 27.29 0.37
C ASP A 169 15.77 27.66 -0.52
N LEU A 170 15.99 27.78 -1.84
CA LEU A 170 14.90 27.95 -2.80
C LEU A 170 14.43 26.59 -3.30
N VAL A 171 13.25 26.17 -2.84
CA VAL A 171 12.70 24.83 -3.09
C VAL A 171 11.22 24.91 -3.47
N TYR A 172 10.82 24.02 -4.38
CA TYR A 172 9.45 23.89 -4.87
C TYR A 172 8.92 22.49 -4.59
N VAL A 173 7.64 22.39 -4.23
CA VAL A 173 6.93 21.14 -3.96
C VAL A 173 5.68 21.09 -4.83
N ALA A 174 5.56 20.02 -5.64
CA ALA A 174 4.33 19.65 -6.31
C ALA A 174 3.47 18.85 -5.32
N ALA A 175 2.35 19.41 -4.88
CA ALA A 175 1.40 18.76 -3.99
C ALA A 175 0.20 18.25 -4.79
N LEU A 176 0.05 16.92 -4.86
CA LEU A 176 -1.12 16.29 -5.46
C LEU A 176 -2.35 16.47 -4.57
N GLY A 177 -2.17 16.47 -3.24
CA GLY A 177 -3.24 16.61 -2.27
C GLY A 177 -3.98 15.31 -1.96
N HIS A 178 -5.03 15.45 -1.15
CA HIS A 178 -5.92 14.38 -0.73
C HIS A 178 -6.55 13.66 -1.92
N VAL A 179 -6.27 12.39 -2.12
CA VAL A 179 -6.88 11.64 -3.23
C VAL A 179 -8.30 11.15 -2.92
N PHE A 180 -8.66 11.05 -1.64
CA PHE A 180 -9.93 10.48 -1.18
C PHE A 180 -11.00 11.53 -0.85
N GLY A 181 -10.66 12.82 -0.99
CA GLY A 181 -11.55 13.94 -0.71
C GLY A 181 -11.03 15.24 -1.33
N PRO A 182 -11.88 16.28 -1.46
CA PRO A 182 -11.43 17.61 -1.87
C PRO A 182 -10.54 18.24 -0.78
N SER A 183 -9.54 19.01 -1.17
CA SER A 183 -8.66 19.72 -0.24
C SER A 183 -8.03 20.94 -0.92
N GLU A 184 -7.90 22.02 -0.15
CA GLU A 184 -7.19 23.24 -0.57
C GLU A 184 -5.66 23.06 -0.54
N GLN A 185 -5.13 22.00 0.07
CA GLN A 185 -3.70 21.73 0.23
C GLN A 185 -3.12 21.03 -1.01
N ARG A 186 -3.23 21.72 -2.16
CA ARG A 186 -2.82 21.27 -3.49
C ARG A 186 -2.09 22.35 -4.25
N GLY A 187 -1.39 21.93 -5.30
CA GLY A 187 -0.77 22.81 -6.28
C GLY A 187 0.74 22.90 -6.09
N VAL A 188 1.33 24.03 -6.46
CA VAL A 188 2.77 24.25 -6.33
C VAL A 188 3.02 25.13 -5.12
N PHE A 189 3.84 24.64 -4.20
CA PHE A 189 4.34 25.40 -3.06
C PHE A 189 5.80 25.77 -3.28
N ARG A 190 6.19 26.98 -2.86
CA ARG A 190 7.56 27.49 -2.93
C ARG A 190 8.01 27.92 -1.54
N SER A 191 9.24 27.61 -1.18
CA SER A 191 9.94 28.21 -0.05
C SER A 191 11.20 28.91 -0.55
N LYS A 192 11.51 30.08 0.03
CA LYS A 192 12.71 30.86 -0.25
C LYS A 192 13.71 30.82 0.93
N ASP A 193 13.39 30.11 2.00
CA ASP A 193 14.13 30.05 3.26
C ASP A 193 14.34 28.62 3.77
N GLY A 194 14.35 27.67 2.83
CA GLY A 194 14.66 26.28 3.10
C GLY A 194 13.58 25.54 3.87
N GLY A 195 12.32 25.93 3.69
CA GLY A 195 11.14 25.28 4.24
C GLY A 195 10.64 25.86 5.57
N ARG A 196 11.12 27.03 6.01
CA ARG A 196 10.57 27.67 7.22
C ARG A 196 9.20 28.28 6.92
N HIS A 197 9.05 28.86 5.73
CA HIS A 197 7.77 29.35 5.22
C HIS A 197 7.49 28.80 3.83
N TRP A 198 6.21 28.54 3.56
CA TRP A 198 5.72 28.02 2.29
C TRP A 198 4.66 28.95 1.71
N GLU A 199 4.84 29.31 0.45
CA GLU A 199 3.90 30.09 -0.36
C GLU A 199 3.24 29.18 -1.39
N LYS A 200 1.91 29.20 -1.49
CA LYS A 200 1.20 28.51 -2.57
C LYS A 200 1.21 29.39 -3.81
N VAL A 201 2.06 29.05 -4.77
CA VAL A 201 2.35 29.88 -5.96
C VAL A 201 1.55 29.50 -7.20
N LEU A 202 0.94 28.30 -7.22
CA LEU A 202 0.00 27.90 -8.25
C LEU A 202 -1.08 26.99 -7.67
N PHE A 203 -2.33 27.34 -7.89
CA PHE A 203 -3.51 26.60 -7.46
C PHE A 203 -4.55 26.59 -8.58
N VAL A 204 -5.23 25.46 -8.78
CA VAL A 204 -6.27 25.32 -9.82
C VAL A 204 -7.64 25.22 -9.15
N ASP A 205 -7.85 24.17 -8.35
CA ASP A 205 -9.06 23.94 -7.56
C ASP A 205 -8.78 22.88 -6.48
N ASN A 206 -9.80 22.55 -5.69
CA ASN A 206 -9.66 21.62 -4.56
C ASN A 206 -9.69 20.12 -4.92
N LYS A 207 -9.76 19.76 -6.21
CA LYS A 207 -9.73 18.39 -6.73
C LYS A 207 -8.54 18.12 -7.66
N THR A 208 -7.76 19.15 -7.98
CA THR A 208 -6.66 19.12 -8.94
C THR A 208 -5.37 19.56 -8.28
N GLY A 209 -4.39 18.66 -8.25
CA GLY A 209 -3.07 18.94 -7.67
C GLY A 209 -1.93 18.90 -8.68
N ALA A 210 -0.79 19.45 -8.30
CA ALA A 210 0.43 19.35 -9.09
C ALA A 210 1.05 17.96 -8.84
N VAL A 211 1.27 17.19 -9.91
CA VAL A 211 1.81 15.82 -9.85
C VAL A 211 3.25 15.72 -10.34
N ASP A 212 3.68 16.71 -11.13
CA ASP A 212 5.03 16.77 -11.69
C ASP A 212 5.50 18.22 -11.84
N LEU A 213 6.82 18.41 -11.76
CA LEU A 213 7.49 19.70 -11.93
C LEU A 213 8.77 19.48 -12.72
N ALA A 214 9.13 20.45 -13.57
CA ALA A 214 10.43 20.53 -14.21
C ALA A 214 10.94 21.97 -14.18
N MET A 215 12.22 22.15 -13.83
CA MET A 215 12.92 23.44 -13.85
C MET A 215 13.95 23.39 -14.97
N ASP A 216 14.09 24.48 -15.73
CA ASP A 216 15.20 24.61 -16.67
C ASP A 216 16.50 24.88 -15.88
N PRO A 217 17.48 23.96 -15.87
CA PRO A 217 18.72 24.17 -15.13
C PRO A 217 19.58 25.30 -15.72
N ASN A 218 19.37 25.67 -16.99
CA ASN A 218 20.07 26.78 -17.65
C ASN A 218 19.43 28.14 -17.37
N ASN A 219 18.16 28.15 -16.94
CA ASN A 219 17.44 29.34 -16.52
C ASN A 219 16.38 28.97 -15.46
N PRO A 220 16.76 28.89 -14.17
CA PRO A 220 15.89 28.37 -13.12
C PRO A 220 14.70 29.29 -12.74
N ARG A 221 14.52 30.42 -13.45
CA ARG A 221 13.25 31.18 -13.43
C ARG A 221 12.15 30.52 -14.27
N VAL A 222 12.51 29.62 -15.18
CA VAL A 222 11.56 28.90 -16.03
C VAL A 222 11.25 27.55 -15.40
N LEU A 223 9.98 27.33 -15.10
CA LEU A 223 9.48 26.05 -14.59
C LEU A 223 8.21 25.65 -15.33
N TYR A 224 7.95 24.34 -15.37
CA TYR A 224 6.75 23.73 -15.90
C TYR A 224 6.08 22.88 -14.82
N ALA A 225 4.76 22.90 -14.76
CA ALA A 225 3.98 22.15 -13.78
C ALA A 225 2.87 21.33 -14.46
N GLY A 226 2.90 20.01 -14.24
CA GLY A 226 1.83 19.11 -14.63
C GLY A 226 0.78 19.00 -13.53
N PHE A 227 -0.47 19.34 -13.85
CA PHE A 227 -1.61 19.23 -12.94
C PHE A 227 -2.50 18.06 -13.34
N TRP A 228 -3.01 17.37 -12.31
CA TRP A 228 -3.84 16.19 -12.46
C TRP A 228 -5.06 16.28 -11.54
N GLN A 229 -6.24 16.26 -12.15
CA GLN A 229 -7.49 16.05 -11.43
C GLN A 229 -7.70 14.55 -11.21
N VAL A 230 -7.70 14.13 -9.94
CA VAL A 230 -7.86 12.73 -9.56
C VAL A 230 -8.66 12.62 -8.28
N SER A 231 -9.50 11.58 -8.21
CA SER A 231 -10.12 11.18 -6.96
C SER A 231 -10.22 9.67 -6.86
N ARG A 232 -10.27 9.18 -5.62
CA ARG A 232 -10.48 7.77 -5.29
C ARG A 232 -11.58 7.66 -4.24
N THR A 233 -12.22 6.51 -4.26
CA THR A 233 -13.12 6.02 -3.22
C THR A 233 -12.70 4.59 -2.88
N PRO A 234 -13.32 3.93 -1.88
CA PRO A 234 -13.08 2.50 -1.65
C PRO A 234 -13.37 1.62 -2.88
N TRP A 235 -14.26 2.08 -3.77
CA TRP A 235 -14.80 1.33 -4.90
C TRP A 235 -14.41 1.88 -6.29
N GLY A 236 -13.47 2.83 -6.37
CA GLY A 236 -13.14 3.40 -7.68
C GLY A 236 -11.98 4.38 -7.69
N LEU A 237 -11.36 4.46 -8.87
CA LEU A 237 -10.46 5.53 -9.30
C LEU A 237 -11.15 6.37 -10.36
N TYR A 238 -10.96 7.68 -10.31
CA TYR A 238 -11.44 8.62 -11.32
C TYR A 238 -10.25 9.50 -11.75
N SER A 239 -9.61 9.13 -12.87
CA SER A 239 -8.49 9.89 -13.46
C SER A 239 -8.99 10.81 -14.57
N GLY A 240 -8.74 12.11 -14.39
CA GLY A 240 -8.94 13.13 -15.42
C GLY A 240 -10.19 13.98 -15.23
N GLY A 241 -10.05 15.25 -15.60
CA GLY A 241 -11.08 16.27 -15.45
C GLY A 241 -10.64 17.62 -16.00
N PRO A 242 -11.52 18.64 -15.95
CA PRO A 242 -11.26 19.96 -16.52
C PRO A 242 -10.09 20.72 -15.86
N GLY A 243 -9.76 20.40 -14.59
CA GLY A 243 -8.65 21.05 -13.89
C GLY A 243 -7.26 20.62 -14.38
N SER A 244 -7.14 19.41 -14.94
CA SER A 244 -5.86 18.90 -15.46
C SER A 244 -5.27 19.81 -16.54
N GLY A 245 -3.95 20.02 -16.53
CA GLY A 245 -3.31 20.92 -17.47
C GLY A 245 -1.80 21.06 -17.26
N LEU A 246 -1.13 21.65 -18.25
CA LEU A 246 0.28 21.98 -18.19
C LEU A 246 0.43 23.50 -18.04
N TYR A 247 1.27 23.94 -17.13
CA TYR A 247 1.50 25.35 -16.82
C TYR A 247 2.98 25.68 -16.93
N LYS A 248 3.30 26.93 -17.26
CA LYS A 248 4.67 27.47 -17.35
C LYS A 248 4.76 28.77 -16.56
N THR A 249 5.88 28.97 -15.88
CA THR A 249 6.32 30.26 -15.34
C THR A 249 7.66 30.63 -15.98
N THR A 250 7.96 31.93 -16.01
CA THR A 250 9.24 32.49 -16.47
C THR A 250 9.86 33.46 -15.45
N ASP A 251 9.23 33.63 -14.29
CA ASP A 251 9.60 34.56 -13.23
C ASP A 251 9.83 33.84 -11.89
N GLY A 252 10.11 32.54 -11.92
CA GLY A 252 10.36 31.75 -10.71
C GLY A 252 9.09 31.39 -9.94
N GLY A 253 7.93 31.43 -10.60
CA GLY A 253 6.64 30.99 -10.08
C GLY A 253 5.75 32.10 -9.55
N ASP A 254 6.12 33.37 -9.72
CA ASP A 254 5.24 34.49 -9.31
C ASP A 254 4.01 34.59 -10.21
N THR A 255 4.16 34.29 -11.51
CA THR A 255 3.05 34.14 -12.46
C THR A 255 3.13 32.86 -13.27
N TRP A 256 1.96 32.32 -13.67
CA TRP A 256 1.84 31.09 -14.43
C TRP A 256 0.88 31.22 -15.61
N LYS A 257 1.29 30.69 -16.76
CA LYS A 257 0.49 30.60 -18.00
C LYS A 257 0.12 29.15 -18.27
N LYS A 258 -1.16 28.88 -18.51
CA LYS A 258 -1.63 27.57 -18.99
C LYS A 258 -1.22 27.35 -20.45
N LEU A 259 -0.64 26.20 -20.76
CA LEU A 259 -0.23 25.81 -22.11
C LEU A 259 -1.32 24.95 -22.76
N THR A 260 -1.66 25.27 -24.01
CA THR A 260 -2.77 24.61 -24.73
C THR A 260 -2.47 24.34 -26.21
N LYS A 261 -1.72 25.22 -26.89
CA LYS A 261 -1.49 25.15 -28.34
C LYS A 261 -0.77 23.86 -28.74
N GLY A 262 -1.46 23.01 -29.49
CA GLY A 262 -0.93 21.72 -29.98
C GLY A 262 -0.93 20.57 -28.98
N LEU A 263 -1.50 20.79 -27.78
CA LEU A 263 -1.79 19.73 -26.80
C LEU A 263 -3.19 19.13 -27.06
N PRO A 264 -3.53 17.95 -26.52
CA PRO A 264 -4.84 17.33 -26.73
C PRO A 264 -5.99 18.25 -26.32
N GLU A 265 -7.10 18.21 -27.04
CA GLU A 265 -8.36 18.84 -26.60
C GLU A 265 -9.13 17.94 -25.62
N GLY A 266 -10.18 18.47 -24.98
CA GLY A 266 -11.02 17.71 -24.06
C GLY A 266 -10.34 17.32 -22.74
N VAL A 267 -10.83 16.23 -22.13
CA VAL A 267 -10.43 15.77 -20.79
C VAL A 267 -9.00 15.22 -20.80
N LYS A 268 -8.19 15.68 -19.85
CA LYS A 268 -6.82 15.23 -19.61
C LYS A 268 -6.72 14.58 -18.23
N GLY A 269 -5.88 13.57 -18.14
CA GLY A 269 -5.53 12.88 -16.90
C GLY A 269 -4.17 13.33 -16.40
N LYS A 270 -3.35 12.38 -15.95
CA LYS A 270 -2.00 12.65 -15.44
C LYS A 270 -1.10 13.23 -16.53
N ILE A 271 -0.22 14.17 -16.14
CA ILE A 271 0.72 14.85 -17.03
C ILE A 271 2.12 14.79 -16.40
N GLY A 272 3.08 14.23 -17.15
CA GLY A 272 4.50 14.31 -16.83
C GLY A 272 5.18 15.32 -17.76
N VAL A 273 6.19 16.04 -17.26
CA VAL A 273 6.93 17.07 -18.03
C VAL A 273 8.42 17.04 -17.72
N THR A 274 9.25 17.27 -18.74
CA THR A 274 10.70 17.38 -18.58
C THR A 274 11.28 18.41 -19.55
N VAL A 275 12.32 19.11 -19.11
CA VAL A 275 13.04 20.12 -19.90
C VAL A 275 14.41 19.54 -20.25
N SER A 276 14.89 19.72 -21.48
CA SER A 276 16.23 19.28 -21.87
C SER A 276 17.30 20.21 -21.26
N PRO A 277 18.23 19.68 -20.43
CA PRO A 277 19.39 20.45 -20.00
C PRO A 277 20.37 20.71 -21.16
N ALA A 278 20.46 19.77 -22.11
CA ALA A 278 21.36 19.81 -23.25
C ALA A 278 20.92 20.77 -24.37
N LYS A 279 19.64 21.14 -24.45
CA LYS A 279 19.13 22.08 -25.46
C LYS A 279 18.04 22.98 -24.89
N ARG A 280 18.34 24.29 -24.88
CA ARG A 280 17.39 25.34 -24.52
C ARG A 280 16.08 25.21 -25.30
N ASP A 281 14.98 25.58 -24.66
CA ASP A 281 13.62 25.61 -25.21
C ASP A 281 13.04 24.25 -25.64
N ARG A 282 13.79 23.16 -25.48
CA ARG A 282 13.29 21.82 -25.72
C ARG A 282 12.61 21.26 -24.46
N VAL A 283 11.35 20.94 -24.62
CA VAL A 283 10.50 20.40 -23.55
C VAL A 283 9.71 19.21 -24.09
N TRP A 284 9.61 18.15 -23.29
CA TRP A 284 8.68 17.06 -23.55
C TRP A 284 7.61 16.98 -22.48
N ALA A 285 6.44 16.52 -22.89
CA ALA A 285 5.35 16.18 -21.99
C ALA A 285 4.76 14.83 -22.40
N ILE A 286 4.39 14.01 -21.42
CA ILE A 286 3.61 12.80 -21.64
C ILE A 286 2.24 12.98 -20.98
N ILE A 287 1.18 12.79 -21.76
CA ILE A 287 -0.18 13.22 -21.37
C ILE A 287 -1.16 12.07 -21.52
N GLU A 288 -1.89 11.78 -20.44
CA GLU A 288 -3.10 10.97 -20.47
C GLU A 288 -4.25 11.77 -21.10
N ALA A 289 -4.74 11.33 -22.26
CA ALA A 289 -5.92 11.84 -22.95
C ALA A 289 -6.37 10.83 -24.00
N LYS A 290 -7.57 11.01 -24.57
CA LYS A 290 -8.04 10.24 -25.73
C LYS A 290 -7.01 10.28 -26.86
N ASP A 291 -6.54 11.48 -27.20
CA ASP A 291 -5.46 11.73 -28.17
C ASP A 291 -4.10 11.96 -27.48
N GLY A 292 -3.90 11.33 -26.32
CA GLY A 292 -2.70 11.44 -25.49
C GLY A 292 -1.47 10.75 -26.08
N GLY A 293 -0.29 11.04 -25.54
CA GLY A 293 0.97 10.63 -26.15
C GLY A 293 2.15 11.36 -25.56
N VAL A 294 3.30 11.24 -26.23
CA VAL A 294 4.46 12.09 -25.99
C VAL A 294 4.37 13.29 -26.92
N PHE A 295 4.48 14.48 -26.34
CA PHE A 295 4.48 15.77 -27.02
C PHE A 295 5.83 16.43 -26.85
N ARG A 296 6.26 17.17 -27.86
CA ARG A 296 7.50 17.94 -27.85
C ARG A 296 7.23 19.39 -28.25
N SER A 297 7.84 20.31 -27.52
CA SER A 297 8.04 21.70 -27.91
C SER A 297 9.53 21.95 -28.15
N ASP A 298 9.84 22.80 -29.14
CA ASP A 298 11.19 23.33 -29.38
C ASP A 298 11.20 24.87 -29.25
N ASP A 299 10.16 25.46 -28.67
CA ASP A 299 9.97 26.90 -28.47
C ASP A 299 9.59 27.22 -27.00
N GLY A 300 10.05 26.39 -26.06
CA GLY A 300 9.86 26.60 -24.64
C GLY A 300 8.40 26.45 -24.19
N GLY A 301 7.59 25.68 -24.92
CA GLY A 301 6.20 25.37 -24.61
C GLY A 301 5.16 26.29 -25.23
N GLU A 302 5.55 27.22 -26.11
CA GLU A 302 4.61 28.09 -26.84
C GLU A 302 3.78 27.30 -27.87
N SER A 303 4.36 26.27 -28.48
CA SER A 303 3.63 25.30 -29.31
C SER A 303 4.14 23.87 -29.14
N TRP A 304 3.22 22.93 -29.26
CA TRP A 304 3.49 21.51 -29.07
C TRP A 304 3.12 20.69 -30.31
N ARG A 305 3.81 19.56 -30.48
CA ARG A 305 3.41 18.53 -31.43
C ARG A 305 3.49 17.16 -30.80
N ARG A 306 2.53 16.29 -31.12
CA ARG A 306 2.58 14.87 -30.74
C ARG A 306 3.66 14.19 -31.56
N VAL A 307 4.68 13.65 -30.89
CA VAL A 307 5.79 12.94 -31.54
C VAL A 307 5.63 11.42 -31.47
N ASN A 308 4.85 10.92 -30.51
CA ASN A 308 4.58 9.48 -30.38
C ASN A 308 3.19 9.22 -29.73
N SER A 309 2.51 8.18 -30.19
CA SER A 309 1.16 7.78 -29.78
C SER A 309 1.08 6.38 -29.15
N GLU A 310 2.20 5.64 -29.08
CA GLU A 310 2.24 4.22 -28.73
C GLU A 310 1.62 3.96 -27.35
N ARG A 311 0.79 2.91 -27.28
CA ARG A 311 0.09 2.53 -26.04
C ARG A 311 1.06 2.06 -24.95
N LYS A 312 2.17 1.41 -25.31
CA LYS A 312 3.17 0.87 -24.35
C LYS A 312 3.76 1.95 -23.43
N LEU A 313 3.80 3.20 -23.89
CA LEU A 313 4.28 4.35 -23.12
C LEU A 313 3.24 4.88 -22.11
N ARG A 314 1.98 4.46 -22.24
CA ARG A 314 0.82 5.02 -21.51
C ARG A 314 -0.14 3.95 -21.00
N GLN A 315 0.33 2.72 -20.82
CA GLN A 315 -0.43 1.72 -20.08
C GLN A 315 -0.65 2.24 -18.66
N ARG A 316 -1.85 2.06 -18.10
CA ARG A 316 -2.28 2.58 -16.77
C ARG A 316 -1.73 4.00 -16.51
N ALA A 317 -2.07 4.94 -17.37
CA ALA A 317 -1.43 6.26 -17.40
C ALA A 317 -1.53 7.02 -16.05
N TRP A 318 -2.57 6.79 -15.25
CA TRP A 318 -2.71 7.32 -13.89
C TRP A 318 -1.65 6.78 -12.91
N TYR A 319 -1.18 5.55 -13.08
CA TYR A 319 -0.16 4.93 -12.24
C TYR A 319 1.23 5.40 -12.69
N TYR A 320 1.52 5.40 -13.99
CA TYR A 320 2.79 5.87 -14.56
C TYR A 320 2.70 7.31 -15.12
N THR A 321 3.17 7.56 -16.35
CA THR A 321 3.27 8.89 -16.98
C THR A 321 4.45 9.70 -16.42
N HIS A 322 5.65 9.12 -16.51
CA HIS A 322 6.90 9.77 -16.16
C HIS A 322 7.79 9.91 -17.40
N ILE A 323 8.45 11.06 -17.55
CA ILE A 323 9.30 11.37 -18.69
C ILE A 323 10.52 12.14 -18.22
N TYR A 324 11.70 11.79 -18.74
CA TYR A 324 12.98 12.37 -18.31
C TYR A 324 13.84 12.68 -19.53
N ALA A 325 14.30 13.92 -19.66
CA ALA A 325 15.29 14.27 -20.66
C ALA A 325 16.66 13.76 -20.25
N ASP A 326 17.46 13.32 -21.21
CA ASP A 326 18.88 13.09 -20.98
C ASP A 326 19.58 14.44 -20.72
N PRO A 327 20.46 14.54 -19.70
CA PRO A 327 21.10 15.80 -19.36
C PRO A 327 22.17 16.23 -20.36
N LEU A 328 22.73 15.29 -21.13
CA LEU A 328 23.85 15.56 -22.05
C LEU A 328 23.46 15.41 -23.52
N GLU A 329 22.45 14.59 -23.82
CA GLU A 329 22.05 14.27 -25.20
C GLU A 329 20.72 14.94 -25.58
N PRO A 330 20.72 15.97 -26.44
CA PRO A 330 19.55 16.82 -26.64
C PRO A 330 18.36 16.15 -27.32
N GLU A 331 18.57 15.03 -28.03
CA GLU A 331 17.50 14.25 -28.66
C GLU A 331 17.11 13.01 -27.85
N THR A 332 17.73 12.78 -26.70
CA THR A 332 17.45 11.59 -25.88
C THR A 332 16.42 11.89 -24.80
N VAL A 333 15.40 11.04 -24.72
CA VAL A 333 14.33 11.14 -23.72
C VAL A 333 13.88 9.74 -23.29
N TYR A 334 13.60 9.61 -22.00
CA TYR A 334 13.20 8.37 -21.37
C TYR A 334 11.74 8.45 -20.92
N VAL A 335 11.01 7.34 -21.01
CA VAL A 335 9.65 7.20 -20.49
C VAL A 335 9.61 6.00 -19.56
N LEU A 336 9.10 6.21 -18.34
CA LEU A 336 8.88 5.12 -17.38
C LEU A 336 7.42 4.69 -17.44
N ASN A 337 7.22 3.38 -17.58
CA ASN A 337 5.92 2.72 -17.53
C ASN A 337 6.14 1.31 -16.92
N VAL A 338 5.26 0.34 -17.21
CA VAL A 338 5.51 -1.09 -16.90
C VAL A 338 6.90 -1.53 -17.36
N GLN A 339 7.38 -0.97 -18.46
CA GLN A 339 8.74 -1.14 -18.97
C GLN A 339 9.46 0.21 -19.02
N PHE A 340 10.79 0.18 -18.94
CA PHE A 340 11.64 1.35 -19.09
C PHE A 340 11.96 1.60 -20.56
N HIS A 341 11.64 2.79 -21.09
CA HIS A 341 11.81 3.10 -22.51
C HIS A 341 12.75 4.28 -22.75
N LYS A 342 13.56 4.20 -23.82
CA LYS A 342 14.48 5.24 -24.29
C LYS A 342 14.22 5.57 -25.76
N SER A 343 14.18 6.85 -26.06
CA SER A 343 14.24 7.41 -27.42
C SER A 343 15.53 8.20 -27.59
N VAL A 344 16.09 8.17 -28.81
CA VAL A 344 17.31 8.93 -29.18
C VAL A 344 17.06 9.84 -30.41
N ASP A 345 15.81 9.96 -30.85
CA ASP A 345 15.38 10.72 -32.02
C ASP A 345 14.36 11.82 -31.67
N GLY A 346 14.46 12.31 -30.43
CA GLY A 346 13.67 13.38 -29.88
C GLY A 346 12.24 12.95 -29.52
N GLY A 347 12.05 11.68 -29.18
CA GLY A 347 10.79 11.10 -28.70
C GLY A 347 9.91 10.48 -29.79
N ARG A 348 10.44 10.21 -30.99
CA ARG A 348 9.65 9.64 -32.10
C ARG A 348 9.57 8.12 -32.01
N THR A 349 10.71 7.46 -31.80
CA THR A 349 10.79 6.00 -31.63
C THR A 349 11.40 5.62 -30.27
N TYR A 350 10.94 4.50 -29.70
CA TYR A 350 11.37 4.03 -28.39
C TYR A 350 11.83 2.57 -28.41
N LYS A 351 12.97 2.32 -27.76
CA LYS A 351 13.48 0.99 -27.42
C LYS A 351 13.31 0.75 -25.92
N THR A 352 13.05 -0.49 -25.53
CA THR A 352 12.99 -0.89 -24.12
C THR A 352 14.39 -1.13 -23.57
N ILE A 353 14.68 -0.56 -22.40
CA ILE A 353 15.81 -0.91 -21.56
C ILE A 353 15.33 -1.98 -20.59
N ARG A 354 16.09 -3.07 -20.47
CA ARG A 354 15.74 -4.16 -19.55
C ARG A 354 16.24 -3.81 -18.15
N THR A 355 15.31 -3.74 -17.21
CA THR A 355 15.55 -3.65 -15.77
C THR A 355 15.35 -5.02 -15.11
N PRO A 356 15.90 -5.27 -13.90
CA PRO A 356 15.67 -6.50 -13.15
C PRO A 356 14.18 -6.73 -12.81
N HIS A 357 13.44 -5.66 -12.56
CA HIS A 357 12.00 -5.68 -12.30
C HIS A 357 11.23 -4.64 -13.16
N GLY A 358 9.94 -4.89 -13.38
CA GLY A 358 9.03 -3.98 -14.10
C GLY A 358 8.47 -2.86 -13.23
N ASP A 359 7.54 -2.10 -13.80
CA ASP A 359 6.81 -1.02 -13.12
C ASP A 359 7.71 0.09 -12.60
N ASN A 360 8.21 0.90 -13.54
CA ASN A 360 9.27 1.88 -13.34
C ASN A 360 8.66 3.23 -12.95
N HIS A 361 9.12 3.86 -11.86
CA HIS A 361 8.43 4.96 -11.20
C HIS A 361 9.22 6.26 -11.05
N ASP A 362 10.55 6.19 -10.92
CA ASP A 362 11.39 7.39 -10.89
C ASP A 362 12.79 7.10 -11.44
N LEU A 363 13.42 8.14 -11.98
CA LEU A 363 14.73 8.06 -12.60
C LEU A 363 15.54 9.30 -12.23
N TRP A 364 16.78 9.09 -11.84
CA TRP A 364 17.80 10.13 -11.80
C TRP A 364 18.95 9.75 -12.73
N ILE A 365 19.37 10.72 -13.54
CA ILE A 365 20.51 10.60 -14.45
C ILE A 365 21.53 11.63 -14.02
N ASP A 366 22.79 11.22 -13.84
CA ASP A 366 23.85 12.16 -13.45
C ASP A 366 24.00 13.26 -14.52
N PRO A 367 23.87 14.55 -14.15
CA PRO A 367 23.95 15.67 -15.07
C PRO A 367 25.33 15.83 -15.73
N HIS A 368 26.36 15.17 -15.22
CA HIS A 368 27.73 15.21 -15.75
C HIS A 368 28.19 13.89 -16.38
N ASN A 369 27.40 12.82 -16.23
CA ASN A 369 27.69 11.52 -16.82
C ASN A 369 26.40 10.70 -17.00
N ASN A 370 25.77 10.83 -18.15
CA ASN A 370 24.51 10.13 -18.45
C ASN A 370 24.59 8.59 -18.49
N LYS A 371 25.78 7.99 -18.27
CA LYS A 371 25.91 6.54 -18.03
C LYS A 371 25.63 6.15 -16.58
N ARG A 372 25.67 7.09 -15.63
CA ARG A 372 25.33 6.86 -14.23
C ARG A 372 23.87 7.20 -13.99
N MET A 373 23.08 6.21 -13.58
CA MET A 373 21.67 6.40 -13.25
C MET A 373 21.28 5.60 -12.01
N ILE A 374 20.26 6.07 -11.32
CA ILE A 374 19.45 5.26 -10.39
C ILE A 374 18.00 5.28 -10.88
N GLU A 375 17.37 4.12 -10.85
CA GLU A 375 15.98 3.90 -11.21
C GLU A 375 15.26 3.23 -10.02
N GLY A 376 14.00 3.61 -9.80
CA GLY A 376 13.15 3.04 -8.77
C GLY A 376 11.89 2.44 -9.35
N ASN A 377 11.65 1.16 -9.05
CA ASN A 377 10.57 0.35 -9.60
C ASN A 377 9.84 -0.46 -8.49
N ASP A 378 8.86 -1.28 -8.86
CA ASP A 378 8.06 -2.05 -7.88
C ASP A 378 8.85 -3.17 -7.16
N GLY A 379 10.05 -3.53 -7.65
CA GLY A 379 10.99 -4.49 -7.05
C GLY A 379 12.11 -3.86 -6.21
N GLY A 380 12.32 -2.55 -6.28
CA GLY A 380 13.34 -1.84 -5.49
C GLY A 380 14.02 -0.71 -6.27
N ALA A 381 15.18 -0.29 -5.76
CA ALA A 381 16.05 0.65 -6.45
C ALA A 381 17.26 -0.05 -7.10
N ILE A 382 17.60 0.37 -8.31
CA ILE A 382 18.71 -0.19 -9.09
C ILE A 382 19.61 0.92 -9.63
N VAL A 383 20.92 0.65 -9.65
CA VAL A 383 21.94 1.60 -10.11
C VAL A 383 22.66 1.02 -11.34
N THR A 384 22.98 1.89 -12.30
CA THR A 384 23.80 1.56 -13.47
C THR A 384 24.93 2.57 -13.61
N TYR A 385 26.07 2.11 -14.15
CA TYR A 385 27.22 2.95 -14.52
C TYR A 385 27.59 2.83 -16.01
N ASN A 386 26.77 2.12 -16.79
CA ASN A 386 26.95 1.90 -18.22
C ASN A 386 25.69 2.26 -19.03
N GLY A 387 24.87 3.18 -18.51
CA GLY A 387 23.72 3.72 -19.23
C GLY A 387 22.55 2.74 -19.38
N GLY A 388 22.42 1.81 -18.44
CA GLY A 388 21.33 0.84 -18.38
C GLY A 388 21.57 -0.46 -19.14
N GLU A 389 22.81 -0.75 -19.56
CA GLU A 389 23.18 -2.06 -20.11
C GLU A 389 23.17 -3.14 -19.02
N THR A 390 23.63 -2.81 -17.81
CA THR A 390 23.51 -3.65 -16.61
C THR A 390 23.11 -2.83 -15.39
N TRP A 391 22.52 -3.50 -14.40
CA TRP A 391 21.96 -2.91 -13.19
C TRP A 391 22.42 -3.69 -11.94
N THR A 392 22.46 -3.02 -10.79
CA THR A 392 22.63 -3.69 -9.48
C THR A 392 21.45 -4.61 -9.15
N ASN A 393 21.62 -5.47 -8.14
CA ASN A 393 20.58 -6.40 -7.68
C ASN A 393 19.56 -5.70 -6.76
N GLU A 394 18.36 -6.28 -6.67
CA GLU A 394 17.25 -5.88 -5.80
C GLU A 394 17.06 -6.82 -4.59
N ASP A 395 17.68 -8.02 -4.63
CA ASP A 395 17.75 -9.00 -3.52
C ASP A 395 18.76 -8.60 -2.42
N ASN A 396 18.89 -7.29 -2.14
CA ASN A 396 19.70 -6.73 -1.05
C ASN A 396 18.98 -5.61 -0.26
N GLN A 397 17.67 -5.45 -0.43
CA GLN A 397 16.88 -4.36 0.12
C GLN A 397 15.76 -4.91 1.02
N PRO A 398 15.79 -4.71 2.35
CA PRO A 398 14.73 -5.21 3.23
C PRO A 398 13.53 -4.25 3.27
N THR A 399 12.93 -3.99 2.11
CA THR A 399 11.81 -3.06 1.92
C THR A 399 10.53 -3.75 1.42
N ALA A 400 10.46 -5.08 1.54
CA ALA A 400 9.32 -5.89 1.14
C ALA A 400 7.99 -5.40 1.74
N GLN A 401 6.96 -5.36 0.89
CA GLN A 401 5.62 -4.88 1.27
C GLN A 401 4.65 -6.06 1.34
N PHE A 402 4.25 -6.40 2.56
CA PHE A 402 3.33 -7.50 2.82
C PHE A 402 1.91 -6.99 3.08
N TYR A 403 0.93 -7.64 2.48
CA TYR A 403 -0.48 -7.37 2.76
C TYR A 403 -0.94 -8.00 4.08
N HIS A 404 -0.52 -9.24 4.31
CA HIS A 404 -0.87 -10.06 5.47
C HIS A 404 0.32 -10.89 5.90
N VAL A 405 0.42 -11.18 7.20
CA VAL A 405 1.45 -12.05 7.77
C VAL A 405 0.85 -13.10 8.69
N ILE A 406 1.38 -14.33 8.64
CA ILE A 406 0.96 -15.45 9.49
C ILE A 406 2.18 -16.30 9.87
N THR A 407 2.08 -17.09 10.94
CA THR A 407 3.10 -18.06 11.33
C THR A 407 2.58 -19.49 11.23
N ASP A 408 3.49 -20.46 11.08
CA ASP A 408 3.18 -21.87 11.31
C ASP A 408 3.38 -22.28 12.79
N ASN A 409 3.19 -23.57 13.06
CA ASN A 409 3.37 -24.18 14.39
C ASN A 409 4.71 -24.94 14.54
N GLN A 410 5.67 -24.78 13.61
CA GLN A 410 6.96 -25.45 13.70
C GLN A 410 7.81 -24.84 14.83
N PHE A 411 8.88 -25.54 15.26
CA PHE A 411 9.90 -24.94 16.12
C PHE A 411 11.32 -25.19 15.58
N PRO A 412 12.06 -24.15 15.16
CA PRO A 412 11.60 -22.76 15.04
C PRO A 412 10.47 -22.58 14.02
N TYR A 413 9.53 -21.69 14.33
CA TYR A 413 8.41 -21.39 13.44
C TYR A 413 8.87 -20.64 12.19
N ARG A 414 8.07 -20.66 11.13
CA ARG A 414 8.27 -19.83 9.94
C ARG A 414 7.22 -18.72 9.89
N VAL A 415 7.57 -17.62 9.23
CA VAL A 415 6.69 -16.47 8.98
C VAL A 415 6.36 -16.44 7.49
N TYR A 416 5.11 -16.20 7.15
CA TYR A 416 4.59 -16.24 5.79
C TYR A 416 3.93 -14.91 5.44
N GLY A 417 4.02 -14.50 4.19
CA GLY A 417 3.27 -13.38 3.65
C GLY A 417 3.33 -13.30 2.13
N ALA A 418 2.34 -12.65 1.52
CA ALA A 418 2.37 -12.32 0.09
C ALA A 418 2.99 -10.94 -0.09
N GLN A 419 4.07 -10.88 -0.88
CA GLN A 419 4.77 -9.63 -1.17
C GLN A 419 4.27 -9.04 -2.48
N GLN A 420 3.95 -7.75 -2.44
CA GLN A 420 3.51 -6.97 -3.59
C GLN A 420 4.51 -7.00 -4.75
N ASP A 421 3.98 -7.10 -5.98
CA ASP A 421 4.64 -7.30 -7.28
C ASP A 421 5.67 -8.44 -7.32
N ASN A 422 5.59 -9.36 -6.35
CA ASN A 422 6.53 -10.45 -6.25
C ASN A 422 5.84 -11.76 -5.84
N SER A 423 6.62 -12.77 -5.47
CA SER A 423 6.05 -14.02 -4.96
C SER A 423 5.58 -13.91 -3.50
N THR A 424 4.83 -14.92 -3.06
CA THR A 424 4.75 -15.25 -1.63
C THR A 424 6.13 -15.52 -1.03
N VAL A 425 6.23 -15.39 0.29
CA VAL A 425 7.43 -15.63 1.08
C VAL A 425 7.05 -16.48 2.27
N SER A 426 7.83 -17.53 2.51
CA SER A 426 7.96 -18.21 3.80
C SER A 426 9.39 -18.04 4.25
N ILE A 427 9.62 -17.45 5.42
CA ILE A 427 10.95 -17.14 5.96
C ILE A 427 11.14 -17.75 7.36
N ALA A 428 12.34 -18.23 7.64
CA ALA A 428 12.67 -18.77 8.95
C ALA A 428 12.60 -17.67 10.04
N SER A 429 12.04 -17.98 11.21
CA SER A 429 12.11 -17.06 12.36
C SER A 429 13.52 -16.98 12.95
N ARG A 430 14.30 -18.05 12.88
CA ARG A 430 15.71 -18.13 13.28
C ARG A 430 16.42 -19.26 12.54
N THR A 431 17.74 -19.15 12.45
CA THR A 431 18.63 -20.16 11.86
C THR A 431 19.68 -20.59 12.89
N THR A 432 20.42 -21.66 12.59
CA THR A 432 21.58 -22.11 13.38
C THR A 432 22.88 -21.41 12.96
N GLY A 433 22.86 -20.66 11.84
CA GLY A 433 24.00 -19.90 11.33
C GLY A 433 24.11 -18.50 11.93
N PHE A 434 24.96 -17.67 11.31
CA PHE A 434 25.20 -16.29 11.75
C PHE A 434 24.00 -15.35 11.57
N GLY A 435 23.02 -15.72 10.75
CA GLY A 435 21.83 -14.94 10.47
C GLY A 435 20.90 -15.63 9.49
N ILE A 436 19.77 -14.97 9.20
CA ILE A 436 18.83 -15.38 8.15
C ILE A 436 19.39 -14.85 6.81
N GLY A 437 19.57 -15.74 5.84
CA GLY A 437 20.08 -15.45 4.50
C GLY A 437 19.11 -15.83 3.40
N ARG A 438 19.59 -15.78 2.14
CA ARG A 438 18.77 -16.01 0.93
C ARG A 438 18.12 -17.39 0.88
N THR A 439 18.79 -18.40 1.42
CA THR A 439 18.32 -19.80 1.44
C THR A 439 17.25 -20.08 2.49
N ASP A 440 17.05 -19.16 3.44
CA ASP A 440 16.11 -19.33 4.54
C ASP A 440 14.69 -18.89 4.19
N TRP A 441 14.49 -18.35 2.97
CA TRP A 441 13.19 -17.97 2.46
C TRP A 441 12.94 -18.40 1.02
N TYR A 442 11.68 -18.73 0.74
CA TYR A 442 11.20 -19.25 -0.55
C TYR A 442 9.69 -18.99 -0.71
N SER A 443 9.14 -19.19 -1.91
CA SER A 443 7.70 -19.06 -2.20
C SER A 443 6.90 -20.32 -1.87
N VAL A 444 5.58 -20.17 -1.63
CA VAL A 444 4.69 -21.24 -1.13
C VAL A 444 3.38 -21.37 -1.90
N GLY A 445 3.41 -21.15 -3.21
CA GLY A 445 2.21 -21.03 -4.05
C GLY A 445 1.59 -19.63 -3.97
N GLY A 446 0.37 -19.48 -4.50
CA GLY A 446 -0.34 -18.20 -4.56
C GLY A 446 0.35 -17.17 -5.46
N GLY A 447 0.26 -15.91 -5.08
CA GLY A 447 0.90 -14.78 -5.79
C GLY A 447 1.16 -13.58 -4.88
N GLU A 448 1.13 -12.36 -5.43
CA GLU A 448 1.65 -11.16 -4.76
C GLU A 448 0.76 -10.57 -3.66
N SER A 449 -0.55 -10.87 -3.65
CA SER A 449 -1.52 -10.09 -2.86
C SER A 449 -2.35 -10.87 -1.83
N GLY A 450 -2.16 -12.19 -1.72
CA GLY A 450 -3.10 -13.06 -1.01
C GLY A 450 -2.88 -13.23 0.50
N TYR A 451 -3.91 -13.76 1.15
CA TYR A 451 -3.74 -14.45 2.43
C TYR A 451 -2.97 -15.76 2.23
N ILE A 452 -2.27 -16.20 3.27
CA ILE A 452 -1.61 -17.49 3.32
C ILE A 452 -2.11 -18.22 4.58
N ALA A 453 -2.34 -19.52 4.47
CA ALA A 453 -2.74 -20.37 5.56
C ALA A 453 -1.89 -21.66 5.53
N PRO A 454 -0.76 -21.72 6.27
CA PRO A 454 -0.02 -22.97 6.46
C PRO A 454 -0.87 -23.93 7.32
N ASN A 455 -0.92 -25.21 6.94
CA ASN A 455 -1.70 -26.19 7.69
C ASN A 455 -1.06 -26.43 9.08
N PRO A 456 -1.82 -26.21 10.18
CA PRO A 456 -1.27 -26.31 11.54
C PRO A 456 -0.91 -27.73 11.96
N ALA A 457 -1.48 -28.76 11.32
CA ALA A 457 -1.19 -30.17 11.57
C ALA A 457 -0.12 -30.73 10.63
N ASP A 458 0.08 -30.12 9.47
CA ASP A 458 1.10 -30.50 8.51
C ASP A 458 1.73 -29.27 7.83
N PRO A 459 2.87 -28.76 8.33
CA PRO A 459 3.49 -27.56 7.81
C PRO A 459 4.01 -27.70 6.36
N ASN A 460 4.01 -28.91 5.80
CA ASN A 460 4.34 -29.09 4.39
C ASN A 460 3.19 -28.66 3.46
N ILE A 461 1.97 -28.56 3.96
CA ILE A 461 0.81 -28.13 3.19
C ILE A 461 0.54 -26.65 3.45
N VAL A 462 0.53 -25.84 2.40
CA VAL A 462 0.24 -24.41 2.48
C VAL A 462 -0.85 -24.06 1.49
N TYR A 463 -1.86 -23.31 1.94
CA TYR A 463 -2.84 -22.68 1.07
C TYR A 463 -2.46 -21.22 0.86
N ALA A 464 -2.36 -20.78 -0.38
CA ALA A 464 -1.89 -19.44 -0.70
C ALA A 464 -2.74 -18.81 -1.81
N GLY A 465 -3.26 -17.62 -1.54
CA GLY A 465 -4.08 -16.84 -2.45
C GLY A 465 -3.28 -15.87 -3.32
N SER A 466 -3.97 -15.23 -4.27
CA SER A 466 -3.54 -14.05 -5.01
C SER A 466 -4.76 -13.22 -5.40
N TYR A 467 -4.58 -12.12 -6.13
CA TYR A 467 -5.65 -11.36 -6.76
C TYR A 467 -6.49 -12.23 -7.71
N ASP A 468 -7.61 -11.69 -8.17
CA ASP A 468 -8.58 -12.38 -9.05
C ASP A 468 -9.25 -13.62 -8.44
N GLY A 469 -9.14 -13.82 -7.12
CA GLY A 469 -9.70 -14.99 -6.44
C GLY A 469 -8.84 -16.26 -6.58
N LEU A 470 -7.65 -16.17 -7.17
CA LEU A 470 -6.74 -17.30 -7.32
C LEU A 470 -6.40 -17.91 -5.94
N LEU A 471 -6.54 -19.23 -5.83
CA LEU A 471 -6.15 -19.98 -4.64
C LEU A 471 -5.43 -21.27 -5.03
N THR A 472 -4.35 -21.57 -4.32
CA THR A 472 -3.54 -22.77 -4.56
C THR A 472 -3.27 -23.53 -3.27
N ARG A 473 -3.08 -24.86 -3.41
CA ARG A 473 -2.51 -25.74 -2.39
C ARG A 473 -1.10 -26.11 -2.84
N TYR A 474 -0.12 -25.89 -1.98
CA TYR A 474 1.27 -26.24 -2.21
C TYR A 474 1.72 -27.33 -1.25
N ASP A 475 2.41 -28.35 -1.76
CA ASP A 475 3.03 -29.42 -0.95
C ASP A 475 4.56 -29.31 -1.00
N HIS A 476 5.17 -29.00 0.14
CA HIS A 476 6.62 -28.85 0.26
C HIS A 476 7.42 -30.12 -0.04
N ARG A 477 6.81 -31.31 0.14
CA ARG A 477 7.48 -32.60 -0.05
C ARG A 477 7.66 -32.91 -1.53
N THR A 478 6.58 -32.74 -2.30
CA THR A 478 6.54 -33.09 -3.73
C THR A 478 6.81 -31.88 -4.63
N LYS A 479 6.74 -30.66 -4.08
CA LYS A 479 6.74 -29.38 -4.82
C LYS A 479 5.53 -29.21 -5.73
N GLU A 480 4.48 -30.02 -5.54
CA GLU A 480 3.26 -29.93 -6.32
C GLU A 480 2.46 -28.68 -5.94
N LEU A 481 1.96 -27.99 -6.96
CA LEU A 481 1.06 -26.86 -6.84
C LEU A 481 -0.27 -27.21 -7.50
N ARG A 482 -1.36 -27.23 -6.72
CA ARG A 482 -2.72 -27.48 -7.23
C ARG A 482 -3.54 -26.21 -7.18
N ASN A 483 -4.17 -25.85 -8.30
CA ASN A 483 -5.19 -24.80 -8.31
C ASN A 483 -6.47 -25.33 -7.63
N ILE A 484 -6.89 -24.64 -6.57
CA ILE A 484 -8.09 -24.94 -5.78
C ILE A 484 -9.02 -23.71 -5.69
N THR A 485 -8.93 -22.83 -6.71
CA THR A 485 -9.72 -21.59 -6.83
C THR A 485 -11.21 -21.90 -6.65
N VAL A 486 -11.85 -21.15 -5.75
CA VAL A 486 -13.26 -21.37 -5.36
C VAL A 486 -14.20 -21.26 -6.56
N TRP A 487 -13.94 -20.29 -7.42
CA TRP A 487 -14.73 -20.00 -8.60
C TRP A 487 -13.79 -19.49 -9.72
N PRO A 488 -13.36 -20.36 -10.65
CA PRO A 488 -12.25 -20.10 -11.56
C PRO A 488 -12.64 -19.23 -12.78
N ASP A 489 -13.37 -18.13 -12.53
CA ASP A 489 -13.63 -17.10 -13.54
C ASP A 489 -12.53 -16.04 -13.46
N ASN A 490 -12.00 -15.61 -14.61
CA ASN A 490 -11.12 -14.45 -14.66
C ASN A 490 -11.97 -13.16 -14.58
N PRO A 491 -11.87 -12.37 -13.50
CA PRO A 491 -12.70 -11.19 -13.33
C PRO A 491 -12.13 -9.94 -14.02
N MET A 492 -10.88 -9.96 -14.51
CA MET A 492 -10.20 -8.77 -15.04
C MET A 492 -10.96 -8.14 -16.21
N GLY A 493 -11.02 -6.81 -16.23
CA GLY A 493 -11.70 -6.04 -17.27
C GLY A 493 -13.20 -5.81 -17.04
N TRP A 494 -13.82 -6.55 -16.12
CA TRP A 494 -15.25 -6.43 -15.80
C TRP A 494 -15.49 -5.51 -14.60
N GLY A 495 -16.66 -4.88 -14.54
CA GLY A 495 -17.14 -4.27 -13.29
C GLY A 495 -17.67 -5.37 -12.36
N ALA A 496 -17.43 -5.24 -11.06
CA ALA A 496 -17.79 -6.23 -10.05
C ALA A 496 -19.29 -6.61 -10.06
N ALA A 497 -20.17 -5.74 -10.57
CA ALA A 497 -21.61 -5.97 -10.65
C ALA A 497 -22.00 -7.18 -11.51
N LYS A 498 -21.12 -7.55 -12.45
CA LYS A 498 -21.32 -8.67 -13.38
C LYS A 498 -20.79 -10.00 -12.86
N LEU A 499 -20.08 -9.99 -11.73
CA LEU A 499 -19.50 -11.18 -11.13
C LEU A 499 -20.49 -11.81 -10.15
N LYS A 500 -20.65 -13.13 -10.23
CA LYS A 500 -21.45 -13.90 -9.27
C LYS A 500 -20.82 -13.85 -7.88
N TYR A 501 -19.53 -14.16 -7.81
CA TYR A 501 -18.72 -14.04 -6.61
C TYR A 501 -17.66 -12.97 -6.81
N ARG A 502 -17.54 -12.09 -5.83
CA ARG A 502 -16.61 -10.96 -5.86
C ARG A 502 -15.50 -11.24 -4.87
N PHE A 503 -14.28 -11.35 -5.37
CA PHE A 503 -13.08 -11.42 -4.56
C PHE A 503 -12.34 -10.10 -4.67
N GLN A 504 -11.91 -9.58 -3.52
CA GLN A 504 -11.08 -8.39 -3.46
C GLN A 504 -9.63 -8.78 -3.83
N TRP A 505 -8.80 -7.79 -4.19
CA TRP A 505 -7.33 -7.93 -4.36
C TRP A 505 -6.66 -8.84 -3.33
N THR A 506 -7.09 -8.77 -2.07
CA THR A 506 -6.74 -9.74 -1.03
C THR A 506 -8.05 -10.29 -0.45
N PHE A 507 -8.17 -11.59 -0.26
CA PHE A 507 -9.40 -12.20 0.28
C PHE A 507 -9.08 -13.19 1.41
N PRO A 508 -9.93 -13.27 2.47
CA PRO A 508 -9.66 -14.14 3.62
C PRO A 508 -9.54 -15.62 3.25
N ILE A 509 -8.51 -16.26 3.81
CA ILE A 509 -8.27 -17.71 3.76
C ILE A 509 -7.89 -18.12 5.19
N ILE A 510 -8.72 -18.93 5.86
CA ILE A 510 -8.46 -19.38 7.23
C ILE A 510 -8.68 -20.89 7.35
N ILE A 511 -7.84 -21.55 8.14
CA ILE A 511 -8.05 -22.94 8.57
C ILE A 511 -8.74 -22.92 9.92
N SER A 512 -9.69 -23.83 10.13
CA SER A 512 -10.37 -23.94 11.41
C SER A 512 -9.37 -24.27 12.53
N PRO A 513 -9.37 -23.54 13.67
CA PRO A 513 -8.57 -23.92 14.83
C PRO A 513 -9.06 -25.22 15.48
N HIS A 514 -10.25 -25.71 15.12
CA HIS A 514 -10.87 -26.92 15.67
C HIS A 514 -10.70 -28.17 14.79
N ASP A 515 -10.35 -27.98 13.51
CA ASP A 515 -10.24 -29.06 12.53
C ASP A 515 -9.33 -28.65 11.36
N PRO A 516 -8.09 -29.15 11.27
CA PRO A 516 -7.13 -28.73 10.25
C PRO A 516 -7.54 -29.12 8.81
N ASN A 517 -8.57 -29.95 8.65
CA ASN A 517 -9.12 -30.30 7.33
C ASN A 517 -10.17 -29.30 6.83
N VAL A 518 -10.62 -28.39 7.69
CA VAL A 518 -11.63 -27.38 7.36
C VAL A 518 -10.96 -26.09 6.93
N LEU A 519 -11.20 -25.71 5.68
CA LEU A 519 -10.73 -24.45 5.09
C LEU A 519 -11.92 -23.54 4.82
N TYR A 520 -11.81 -22.28 5.23
CA TYR A 520 -12.78 -21.23 4.91
C TYR A 520 -12.15 -20.18 4.02
N VAL A 521 -12.93 -19.71 3.05
CA VAL A 521 -12.55 -18.63 2.11
C VAL A 521 -13.71 -17.66 2.00
N ALA A 522 -13.44 -16.36 1.88
CA ALA A 522 -14.48 -15.36 1.72
C ALA A 522 -14.33 -14.56 0.43
N GLY A 523 -15.43 -14.45 -0.32
CA GLY A 523 -15.65 -13.43 -1.35
C GLY A 523 -16.70 -12.44 -0.83
N ASN A 524 -17.79 -12.22 -1.55
CA ASN A 524 -19.01 -11.62 -0.97
C ASN A 524 -19.83 -12.60 -0.11
N VAL A 525 -19.53 -13.89 -0.19
CA VAL A 525 -20.08 -14.98 0.62
C VAL A 525 -18.94 -15.76 1.29
N VAL A 526 -19.25 -16.57 2.30
CA VAL A 526 -18.31 -17.48 2.96
C VAL A 526 -18.42 -18.87 2.34
N PHE A 527 -17.28 -19.44 1.98
CA PHE A 527 -17.13 -20.79 1.45
C PHE A 527 -16.43 -21.69 2.46
N LYS A 528 -16.78 -22.98 2.43
CA LYS A 528 -16.16 -24.03 3.23
C LYS A 528 -15.70 -25.17 2.34
N SER A 529 -14.52 -25.70 2.63
CA SER A 529 -14.03 -26.98 2.11
C SER A 529 -13.62 -27.88 3.26
N THR A 530 -13.78 -29.20 3.07
CA THR A 530 -13.35 -30.25 4.01
C THR A 530 -12.43 -31.28 3.34
N ASN A 531 -11.94 -30.96 2.14
CA ASN A 531 -11.13 -31.84 1.30
C ASN A 531 -9.99 -31.07 0.62
N GLU A 532 -9.37 -30.16 1.38
CA GLU A 532 -8.22 -29.35 0.95
C GLU A 532 -8.47 -28.54 -0.34
N GLY A 533 -9.68 -27.99 -0.48
CA GLY A 533 -10.07 -27.15 -1.61
C GLY A 533 -10.41 -27.89 -2.90
N GLN A 534 -10.56 -29.23 -2.87
CA GLN A 534 -11.03 -29.97 -4.06
C GLN A 534 -12.49 -29.64 -4.41
N SER A 535 -13.31 -29.32 -3.42
CA SER A 535 -14.64 -28.76 -3.62
C SER A 535 -14.98 -27.73 -2.55
N TRP A 536 -15.90 -26.83 -2.91
CA TRP A 536 -16.31 -25.70 -2.08
C TRP A 536 -17.84 -25.65 -1.96
N LYS A 537 -18.32 -25.40 -0.75
CA LYS A 537 -19.72 -25.13 -0.45
C LYS A 537 -19.87 -23.71 0.07
N ALA A 538 -20.76 -22.93 -0.55
CA ALA A 538 -21.18 -21.65 0.03
C ALA A 538 -22.01 -21.93 1.30
N ILE A 539 -21.64 -21.31 2.41
CA ILE A 539 -22.27 -21.46 3.73
C ILE A 539 -22.82 -20.12 4.23
N SER A 540 -23.09 -19.18 3.33
CA SER A 540 -23.76 -17.93 3.64
C SER A 540 -24.48 -17.39 2.39
N GLN A 541 -25.46 -16.51 2.60
CA GLN A 541 -25.85 -15.55 1.56
C GLN A 541 -24.76 -14.47 1.37
N ASP A 542 -25.01 -13.49 0.48
CA ASP A 542 -24.19 -12.29 0.38
C ASP A 542 -24.22 -11.53 1.73
N LEU A 543 -23.06 -11.38 2.36
CA LEU A 543 -22.91 -10.75 3.69
C LEU A 543 -22.56 -9.26 3.59
N THR A 544 -22.76 -8.67 2.41
CA THR A 544 -22.43 -7.27 2.11
C THR A 544 -23.68 -6.47 1.79
N THR A 545 -23.55 -5.15 1.62
CA THR A 545 -24.67 -4.31 1.15
C THR A 545 -25.07 -4.63 -0.29
N ASN A 546 -24.17 -5.23 -1.06
CA ASN A 546 -24.32 -5.53 -2.48
C ASN A 546 -24.81 -4.31 -3.32
N ASP A 547 -24.40 -3.10 -2.93
CA ASP A 547 -24.80 -1.87 -3.61
C ASP A 547 -24.18 -1.81 -5.03
N LYS A 548 -25.02 -2.03 -6.04
CA LYS A 548 -24.60 -2.06 -7.45
C LYS A 548 -24.05 -0.73 -7.95
N SER A 549 -24.39 0.40 -7.31
CA SER A 549 -23.81 1.70 -7.64
C SER A 549 -22.31 1.78 -7.30
N LYS A 550 -21.81 0.86 -6.47
CA LYS A 550 -20.40 0.76 -6.03
C LYS A 550 -19.63 -0.38 -6.68
N GLN A 551 -20.20 -1.00 -7.71
CA GLN A 551 -19.64 -2.19 -8.36
C GLN A 551 -19.41 -1.97 -9.88
N GLY A 552 -19.37 -0.70 -10.30
CA GLY A 552 -19.12 -0.31 -11.69
C GLY A 552 -17.63 -0.38 -12.09
N PRO A 553 -17.32 -0.11 -13.37
CA PRO A 553 -15.94 0.04 -13.83
C PRO A 553 -15.19 1.20 -13.15
N SER A 554 -13.89 1.03 -12.96
CA SER A 554 -12.98 2.02 -12.36
C SER A 554 -12.02 2.62 -13.40
N GLY A 555 -11.47 3.80 -13.11
CA GLY A 555 -10.43 4.51 -13.88
C GLY A 555 -10.82 5.90 -14.40
N GLY A 556 -12.11 6.21 -14.50
CA GLY A 556 -12.62 7.50 -14.97
C GLY A 556 -12.83 7.56 -16.49
N PRO A 557 -12.91 8.77 -17.08
CA PRO A 557 -13.36 8.96 -18.46
C PRO A 557 -12.32 8.65 -19.56
N ILE A 558 -11.05 8.43 -19.21
CA ILE A 558 -9.97 8.26 -20.21
C ILE A 558 -9.44 6.82 -20.25
N THR A 559 -8.88 6.34 -19.13
CA THR A 559 -8.34 4.98 -19.02
C THR A 559 -9.01 4.23 -17.89
N HIS A 560 -9.50 3.02 -18.18
CA HIS A 560 -10.09 2.14 -17.17
C HIS A 560 -9.04 1.25 -16.51
N ASP A 561 -9.26 0.88 -15.25
CA ASP A 561 -8.49 -0.13 -14.52
C ASP A 561 -9.43 -1.01 -13.71
N ASN A 562 -9.68 -2.23 -14.20
CA ASN A 562 -10.54 -3.22 -13.56
C ASN A 562 -9.70 -4.46 -13.23
N THR A 563 -8.86 -4.34 -12.20
CA THR A 563 -7.88 -5.35 -11.78
C THR A 563 -8.24 -6.00 -10.45
N SER A 564 -9.51 -5.90 -10.02
CA SER A 564 -10.04 -6.30 -8.69
C SER A 564 -9.62 -5.47 -7.48
N VAL A 565 -8.66 -4.54 -7.60
CA VAL A 565 -8.25 -3.62 -6.52
C VAL A 565 -9.41 -2.79 -5.99
N GLU A 566 -10.27 -2.30 -6.88
CA GLU A 566 -11.43 -1.46 -6.57
C GLU A 566 -12.73 -2.25 -6.42
N TYR A 567 -12.68 -3.59 -6.43
CA TYR A 567 -13.87 -4.37 -6.17
C TYR A 567 -14.31 -4.17 -4.72
N TYR A 568 -15.61 -3.94 -4.57
CA TYR A 568 -16.24 -3.55 -3.32
C TYR A 568 -17.49 -4.38 -3.09
N CYS A 569 -18.04 -4.31 -1.87
CA CYS A 569 -19.06 -5.22 -1.38
C CYS A 569 -18.51 -6.65 -1.35
N THR A 570 -17.39 -6.83 -0.64
CA THR A 570 -16.75 -8.11 -0.35
C THR A 570 -16.59 -8.31 1.16
N VAL A 571 -16.55 -9.55 1.63
CA VAL A 571 -16.13 -9.90 2.98
C VAL A 571 -14.61 -9.77 3.04
N PHE A 572 -14.14 -8.79 3.79
CA PHE A 572 -12.73 -8.40 3.85
C PHE A 572 -11.98 -9.05 5.03
N SER A 573 -12.71 -9.38 6.10
CA SER A 573 -12.17 -10.06 7.29
C SER A 573 -13.06 -11.25 7.66
N LEU A 574 -12.46 -12.39 7.97
CA LEU A 574 -13.14 -13.59 8.42
C LEU A 574 -12.31 -14.25 9.53
N VAL A 575 -12.95 -14.65 10.63
CA VAL A 575 -12.31 -15.39 11.72
C VAL A 575 -13.27 -16.42 12.31
N GLU A 576 -12.77 -17.61 12.63
CA GLU A 576 -13.49 -18.59 13.46
C GLU A 576 -13.03 -18.45 14.92
N SER A 577 -13.98 -18.51 15.85
CA SER A 577 -13.71 -18.45 17.29
C SER A 577 -12.75 -19.57 17.69
N PRO A 578 -11.66 -19.29 18.44
CA PRO A 578 -10.80 -20.34 18.98
C PRO A 578 -11.48 -21.14 20.11
N HIS A 579 -12.62 -20.66 20.63
CA HIS A 579 -13.33 -21.27 21.76
C HIS A 579 -14.47 -22.20 21.36
N GLU A 580 -15.21 -21.83 20.32
CA GLU A 580 -16.45 -22.49 19.93
C GLU A 580 -16.40 -22.87 18.44
N LYS A 581 -16.36 -24.17 18.15
CA LYS A 581 -16.40 -24.69 16.76
C LYS A 581 -17.68 -24.23 16.06
N GLY A 582 -17.54 -23.72 14.84
CA GLY A 582 -18.66 -23.25 14.04
C GLY A 582 -19.18 -21.85 14.39
N VAL A 583 -18.50 -21.12 15.27
CA VAL A 583 -18.74 -19.70 15.49
C VAL A 583 -17.80 -18.88 14.61
N LEU A 584 -18.34 -18.23 13.58
CA LEU A 584 -17.56 -17.38 12.67
C LEU A 584 -18.05 -15.94 12.68
N TRP A 585 -17.11 -15.02 12.52
CA TRP A 585 -17.34 -13.59 12.35
C TRP A 585 -16.87 -13.16 10.98
N ALA A 586 -17.70 -12.40 10.26
CA ALA A 586 -17.41 -11.85 8.95
C ALA A 586 -17.58 -10.32 8.96
N GLY A 587 -16.59 -9.60 8.45
CA GLY A 587 -16.60 -8.15 8.29
C GLY A 587 -16.41 -7.76 6.83
N SER A 588 -17.26 -6.88 6.30
CA SER A 588 -17.18 -6.45 4.90
C SER A 588 -16.40 -5.15 4.70
N ASP A 589 -15.96 -4.93 3.46
CA ASP A 589 -15.36 -3.67 3.04
C ASP A 589 -16.36 -2.50 2.98
N ASP A 590 -17.66 -2.81 2.98
CA ASP A 590 -18.76 -1.84 2.95
C ASP A 590 -19.45 -1.59 4.31
N GLY A 591 -18.90 -2.15 5.38
CA GLY A 591 -19.24 -1.77 6.76
C GLY A 591 -20.34 -2.61 7.42
N LEU A 592 -20.47 -3.87 7.04
CA LEU A 592 -21.34 -4.83 7.72
C LEU A 592 -20.51 -5.83 8.52
N VAL A 593 -21.04 -6.24 9.67
CA VAL A 593 -20.50 -7.28 10.53
C VAL A 593 -21.57 -8.34 10.76
N HIS A 594 -21.23 -9.59 10.50
CA HIS A 594 -22.11 -10.73 10.70
C HIS A 594 -21.45 -11.78 11.58
N ILE A 595 -22.28 -12.50 12.34
CA ILE A 595 -21.87 -13.67 13.11
C ILE A 595 -22.75 -14.88 12.77
N THR A 596 -22.15 -16.05 12.67
CA THR A 596 -22.84 -17.35 12.74
C THR A 596 -22.37 -18.10 13.97
N ARG A 597 -23.24 -18.91 14.57
CA ARG A 597 -22.91 -19.78 15.71
C ARG A 597 -23.26 -21.25 15.48
N ASP A 598 -23.60 -21.61 14.25
CA ASP A 598 -24.07 -22.95 13.86
C ASP A 598 -23.38 -23.47 12.59
N GLY A 599 -22.15 -22.99 12.34
CA GLY A 599 -21.33 -23.41 11.21
C GLY A 599 -21.77 -22.83 9.86
N GLY A 600 -22.46 -21.69 9.88
CA GLY A 600 -22.92 -20.98 8.68
C GLY A 600 -24.34 -21.35 8.22
N GLN A 601 -25.13 -22.03 9.05
CA GLN A 601 -26.53 -22.28 8.69
C GLN A 601 -27.36 -20.99 8.82
N HIS A 602 -27.09 -20.19 9.86
CA HIS A 602 -27.70 -18.89 10.07
C HIS A 602 -26.64 -17.82 10.34
N TRP A 603 -26.79 -16.66 9.69
CA TRP A 603 -25.95 -15.49 9.88
C TRP A 603 -26.79 -14.33 10.42
N THR A 604 -26.34 -13.74 11.52
CA THR A 604 -26.98 -12.58 12.16
C THR A 604 -26.15 -11.34 11.90
N ASN A 605 -26.78 -10.27 11.40
CA ASN A 605 -26.12 -8.96 11.30
C ASN A 605 -26.00 -8.33 12.70
N VAL A 606 -24.76 -8.09 13.12
CA VAL A 606 -24.39 -7.54 14.43
C VAL A 606 -23.62 -6.23 14.27
N THR A 607 -23.83 -5.51 13.17
CA THR A 607 -23.12 -4.26 12.86
C THR A 607 -23.34 -3.21 13.96
N PRO A 608 -22.27 -2.57 14.49
CA PRO A 608 -22.43 -1.50 15.48
C PRO A 608 -23.24 -0.33 14.90
N LYS A 609 -24.33 0.06 15.57
CA LYS A 609 -25.23 1.14 15.09
C LYS A 609 -24.55 2.51 15.01
N SER A 610 -23.53 2.75 15.85
CA SER A 610 -22.73 3.98 15.86
C SER A 610 -21.67 4.01 14.77
N MET A 611 -21.42 2.88 14.10
CA MET A 611 -20.38 2.81 13.09
C MET A 611 -20.77 3.63 11.86
N PRO A 612 -19.88 4.51 11.37
CA PRO A 612 -20.18 5.24 10.17
C PRO A 612 -20.31 4.33 8.95
N LYS A 613 -21.18 4.71 8.01
CA LYS A 613 -21.39 3.96 6.76
C LYS A 613 -20.12 3.89 5.90
N TRP A 614 -20.03 2.82 5.11
CA TRP A 614 -18.94 2.57 4.14
C TRP A 614 -17.56 2.47 4.78
N ALA A 615 -17.52 2.06 6.04
CA ALA A 615 -16.28 1.83 6.74
C ALA A 615 -15.75 0.42 6.43
N LEU A 616 -14.43 0.31 6.25
CA LEU A 616 -13.77 -0.97 6.05
C LEU A 616 -13.63 -1.67 7.41
N ILE A 617 -14.22 -2.86 7.56
CA ILE A 617 -13.89 -3.75 8.68
C ILE A 617 -12.55 -4.40 8.35
N ASN A 618 -11.47 -3.78 8.80
CA ASN A 618 -10.12 -4.16 8.42
C ASN A 618 -9.67 -5.47 9.10
N ASN A 619 -10.08 -5.69 10.35
CA ASN A 619 -9.80 -6.93 11.07
C ASN A 619 -10.83 -7.18 12.19
N ILE A 620 -11.03 -8.45 12.53
CA ILE A 620 -11.86 -8.93 13.64
C ILE A 620 -11.00 -9.86 14.50
N GLU A 621 -10.87 -9.55 15.80
CA GLU A 621 -10.14 -10.39 16.75
C GLU A 621 -11.09 -10.91 17.83
N VAL A 622 -11.19 -12.24 17.97
CA VAL A 622 -11.92 -12.86 19.08
C VAL A 622 -10.99 -12.94 20.29
N SER A 623 -11.47 -12.52 21.46
CA SER A 623 -10.68 -12.55 22.69
C SER A 623 -10.18 -13.97 22.98
N PRO A 624 -8.90 -14.18 23.31
CA PRO A 624 -8.40 -15.49 23.73
C PRO A 624 -8.88 -15.90 25.14
N HIS A 625 -9.62 -15.04 25.85
CA HIS A 625 -10.04 -15.26 27.24
C HIS A 625 -11.55 -15.40 27.43
N ASP A 626 -12.35 -14.96 26.47
CA ASP A 626 -13.80 -14.95 26.58
C ASP A 626 -14.45 -15.21 25.21
N PRO A 627 -15.23 -16.29 25.04
CA PRO A 627 -15.85 -16.64 23.77
C PRO A 627 -16.83 -15.58 23.26
N ALA A 628 -17.41 -14.75 24.14
CA ALA A 628 -18.39 -13.72 23.76
C ALA A 628 -17.76 -12.38 23.38
N THR A 629 -16.45 -12.21 23.62
CA THR A 629 -15.75 -10.94 23.41
C THR A 629 -15.04 -10.91 22.06
N ALA A 630 -15.29 -9.86 21.28
CA ALA A 630 -14.58 -9.59 20.03
C ALA A 630 -14.27 -8.10 19.87
N PHE A 631 -13.24 -7.81 19.09
CA PHE A 631 -12.78 -6.47 18.76
C PHE A 631 -12.81 -6.25 17.25
N LEU A 632 -13.20 -5.05 16.83
CA LEU A 632 -13.16 -4.64 15.42
C LEU A 632 -12.14 -3.53 15.24
N ALA A 633 -11.24 -3.68 14.27
CA ALA A 633 -10.44 -2.59 13.74
C ALA A 633 -11.10 -2.05 12.46
N VAL A 634 -11.51 -0.78 12.48
CA VAL A 634 -12.32 -0.18 11.42
C VAL A 634 -11.63 1.08 10.88
N THR A 635 -11.60 1.25 9.56
CA THR A 635 -10.96 2.41 8.92
C THR A 635 -11.86 3.08 7.89
N ARG A 636 -11.66 4.39 7.72
CA ARG A 636 -12.40 5.24 6.76
C ARG A 636 -11.52 6.21 5.98
N TYR A 637 -10.20 6.01 6.01
CA TYR A 637 -9.25 6.93 5.38
C TYR A 637 -9.49 7.06 3.86
N LYS A 638 -10.03 6.00 3.22
CA LYS A 638 -10.43 6.01 1.80
C LYS A 638 -11.68 6.88 1.50
N LEU A 639 -12.23 7.53 2.52
CA LEU A 639 -13.32 8.50 2.47
C LEU A 639 -12.90 9.84 3.12
N ASP A 640 -11.58 10.08 3.21
CA ASP A 640 -10.98 11.26 3.83
C ASP A 640 -11.26 11.44 5.33
N ASP A 641 -11.57 10.33 6.01
CA ASP A 641 -11.76 10.27 7.46
C ASP A 641 -10.66 9.43 8.12
N PHE A 642 -9.69 10.11 8.71
CA PHE A 642 -8.49 9.52 9.32
C PHE A 642 -8.67 9.15 10.80
N LYS A 643 -9.89 9.25 11.35
CA LYS A 643 -10.13 8.83 12.73
C LYS A 643 -9.92 7.32 12.86
N PRO A 644 -9.18 6.85 13.88
CA PRO A 644 -9.14 5.43 14.20
C PRO A 644 -10.47 5.02 14.86
N TYR A 645 -11.02 3.88 14.42
CA TYR A 645 -12.23 3.32 15.01
C TYR A 645 -11.92 1.92 15.54
N ILE A 646 -12.14 1.71 16.84
CA ILE A 646 -12.06 0.41 17.49
C ILE A 646 -13.39 0.18 18.20
N TYR A 647 -14.00 -0.98 17.97
CA TYR A 647 -15.22 -1.38 18.66
C TYR A 647 -14.97 -2.64 19.48
N LYS A 648 -15.61 -2.74 20.63
CA LYS A 648 -15.59 -3.95 21.46
C LYS A 648 -17.00 -4.43 21.74
N THR A 649 -17.22 -5.74 21.61
CA THR A 649 -18.40 -6.43 22.14
C THR A 649 -17.98 -7.44 23.21
N THR A 650 -18.90 -7.79 24.11
CA THR A 650 -18.73 -8.84 25.13
C THR A 650 -19.96 -9.76 25.19
N ASP A 651 -20.80 -9.74 24.16
CA ASP A 651 -22.10 -10.42 24.14
C ASP A 651 -22.45 -10.97 22.74
N TYR A 652 -21.42 -11.38 21.98
CA TYR A 652 -21.54 -11.85 20.60
C TYR A 652 -22.15 -10.80 19.65
N GLY A 653 -21.80 -9.52 19.86
CA GLY A 653 -22.14 -8.43 18.94
C GLY A 653 -23.53 -7.85 19.13
N LYS A 654 -24.26 -8.23 20.20
CA LYS A 654 -25.56 -7.62 20.52
C LYS A 654 -25.40 -6.16 20.91
N THR A 655 -24.32 -5.84 21.63
CA THR A 655 -23.92 -4.47 21.98
C THR A 655 -22.45 -4.21 21.68
N TRP A 656 -22.15 -2.95 21.39
CA TRP A 656 -20.81 -2.46 21.06
C TRP A 656 -20.48 -1.21 21.85
N LYS A 657 -19.20 -1.07 22.22
CA LYS A 657 -18.61 0.12 22.82
C LYS A 657 -17.53 0.70 21.93
#